data_AF-A0A7C4SXB4-F1
#
_entry.id   AF-A0A7C4SXB4-F1
#
_cell.length_a   1.000
_cell.length_b   1.000
_cell.length_c   1.000
_cell.angle_alpha   90.00
_cell.angle_beta   90.00
_cell.angle_gamma   90.00
#
_symmetry.space_group_name_H-M   'P 1'
#
loop_
_entity.id
_entity.type
_entity.pdbx_description
1 polymer ?
#
loop_
_entity_poly.entity_id
_entity_poly.type
_entity_poly.pdbx_seq_one_letter_code
_entity_poly.pdbx_strand_id
1 'polypeptide(L)'
;MSDEKSNKEDSKNNLQKNHDEEFLYGPGDDEVEQELYIPPKEEQHNPQRLKTLKISETLRGKISEYEHSPETLTQFRHRIALIGAVELDNKRQPRAQSGAWPLLEAFYQYGKPHWLDPIKAIMPIREIMFKMQAPSIADRGVFYVLTRVARAGISPAAFATHIILPRMSQDYDWRLWRARHFWILGSIADLLVELRSKAPWNTHYLGKTKILTDIALCKYVGRPLARLQGERISEQQESLSAWAHAWLNFTFTSPHFLTFLRKAILPCFYRLSGKIDPEQLAPMAMIMSNLEKKLGKRLDVIPIEGIKKLVLQSGFLQTLEDRIKLRVNDEVGYLYVIRELKAYLELVEGLSATHAGLSILREICQLSLLSEPTFLGHVAQLVTVVQPSEGILKLRKHIIALQKCPENRREAFIGETKSCGGINSSVTLPLKPGTDFRYPAPQEIAERCTITKEIYNGLEFNKKAPLEYKDLSTYLAKKNPSYAKILLVIAKAIQNNTDKDWDESVIKDLTELEPDLLKLCLYTCISGYGSRYARYALPDISGIYKGLKPFIKTSWPAVKLDVMVATMPLSSISFPPYACDLMRSRVQTKVFLNTIRALTVPNPDSDCADAFAELGKYYTNISRELNMELSRAIEESQTSSIEGTNKPDPHDDPKVKTLEKKKWILNELFKALEDVPVNRADPRRFVLAILGCSIFLPNNEQAAYSILMGAAARYKNQPCIANTLEWLENDADSNFLGLEHAHMITAISDYICTVLGNDETLYQALYTPEMHFTSLTNEALEALSLPISMSALECAFRKTVMLDSLRIEEAKWRDLGLKLAPKEQKNQNLVFVLGKGYLDVLYGEMGGSIFSGSIDLLTNPDTLVCRVHNRDTGENVGSCMFVLSKKGIPSARIQTFWQLFSINVAPNLTSIMGLSQITRLYLGFRAIAELLAVKTGYPVLLCGITEFAIISSDPIIALIAKNFEISTNAPLVRDAMCHAVLYPESKFKNGLLIINPQKPETLRAGKMLRSS
;
A
#
# COMPACT_ATOMS: atom_id res chain seq x y z
N MET A 1 46.84 13.65 -12.02
CA MET A 1 48.09 13.60 -12.82
C MET A 1 47.87 12.53 -13.87
N SER A 2 48.02 12.86 -15.16
CA SER A 2 48.01 11.94 -16.33
C SER A 2 46.79 10.99 -16.42
N ASP A 3 45.75 11.24 -17.23
CA ASP A 3 45.70 11.55 -18.68
C ASP A 3 46.25 10.39 -19.55
N GLU A 4 45.70 10.04 -20.72
CA GLU A 4 44.54 10.56 -21.49
C GLU A 4 43.39 9.50 -21.55
N LYS A 5 42.36 9.43 -22.42
CA LYS A 5 41.76 10.17 -23.56
C LYS A 5 40.28 9.67 -23.61
N SER A 6 39.18 10.40 -23.85
CA SER A 6 38.80 11.51 -24.75
C SER A 6 38.65 11.10 -26.24
N ASN A 7 37.59 11.45 -26.99
CA ASN A 7 36.38 12.24 -26.64
C ASN A 7 35.24 12.12 -27.69
N LYS A 8 33.98 12.41 -27.29
CA LYS A 8 32.84 12.97 -28.09
C LYS A 8 32.20 12.10 -29.22
N GLU A 9 30.86 12.04 -29.41
CA GLU A 9 29.82 13.05 -29.75
C GLU A 9 29.92 13.58 -31.21
N ASP A 10 28.88 13.69 -32.06
CA ASP A 10 27.46 13.25 -31.99
C ASP A 10 26.77 13.33 -33.40
N SER A 11 25.57 12.73 -33.54
CA SER A 11 24.44 13.14 -34.42
C SER A 11 24.39 12.87 -35.97
N LYS A 12 23.33 12.11 -36.35
CA LYS A 12 22.29 12.34 -37.40
C LYS A 12 22.60 12.62 -38.90
N ASN A 13 22.15 11.64 -39.71
CA ASN A 13 21.24 11.74 -40.89
C ASN A 13 21.69 12.25 -42.28
N ASN A 14 21.25 11.47 -43.30
CA ASN A 14 20.91 11.85 -44.70
C ASN A 14 22.07 12.23 -45.64
N LEU A 15 22.05 11.98 -46.96
CA LEU A 15 21.11 11.30 -47.89
C LEU A 15 21.96 10.84 -49.11
N GLN A 16 21.72 9.69 -49.75
CA GLN A 16 20.93 9.55 -50.99
C GLN A 16 20.95 8.09 -51.52
N LYS A 17 19.85 7.69 -52.20
CA LYS A 17 19.72 6.81 -53.41
C LYS A 17 20.65 5.57 -53.58
N ASN A 18 20.17 4.39 -53.95
CA ASN A 18 19.14 4.08 -54.97
C ASN A 18 18.19 2.93 -54.55
N HIS A 19 17.28 2.54 -55.46
CA HIS A 19 16.15 1.63 -55.25
C HIS A 19 16.15 0.45 -56.25
N ASP A 20 15.25 -0.50 -56.02
CA ASP A 20 14.70 -1.53 -56.93
C ASP A 20 15.56 -2.75 -57.34
N GLU A 21 15.22 -3.87 -56.67
CA GLU A 21 14.84 -5.21 -57.14
C GLU A 21 15.52 -5.95 -58.34
N GLU A 22 15.54 -7.29 -58.13
CA GLU A 22 15.22 -8.35 -59.10
C GLU A 22 16.33 -9.12 -59.89
N PHE A 23 15.92 -10.35 -60.25
CA PHE A 23 16.49 -11.38 -61.12
C PHE A 23 17.72 -12.24 -60.74
N LEU A 24 17.48 -13.54 -60.95
CA LEU A 24 18.30 -14.76 -61.02
C LEU A 24 19.82 -14.66 -61.24
N TYR A 25 20.52 -15.68 -60.72
CA TYR A 25 21.38 -16.53 -61.57
C TYR A 25 21.36 -18.01 -61.13
N GLY A 26 20.66 -18.85 -61.90
CA GLY A 26 21.23 -20.11 -62.43
C GLY A 26 21.71 -19.83 -63.86
N PRO A 27 22.33 -20.78 -64.59
CA PRO A 27 21.97 -22.20 -64.60
C PRO A 27 23.17 -23.15 -64.49
N GLY A 28 22.93 -24.44 -64.77
CA GLY A 28 23.92 -25.51 -64.80
C GLY A 28 23.26 -26.84 -65.14
N ASP A 29 22.52 -26.86 -66.26
CA ASP A 29 21.81 -28.05 -66.76
C ASP A 29 22.78 -29.04 -67.40
N ASP A 30 22.46 -30.33 -67.30
CA ASP A 30 22.75 -31.36 -68.29
C ASP A 30 21.81 -32.56 -68.03
N GLU A 31 20.71 -32.61 -68.79
CA GLU A 31 20.16 -33.90 -69.23
C GLU A 31 21.07 -34.41 -70.38
N VAL A 32 21.21 -35.67 -70.75
CA VAL A 32 20.33 -36.86 -70.72
C VAL A 32 21.24 -38.10 -70.70
N GLU A 33 20.87 -39.17 -70.00
CA GLU A 33 20.98 -40.52 -70.60
C GLU A 33 20.04 -41.52 -69.93
N GLN A 34 19.25 -42.22 -70.76
CA GLN A 34 18.46 -43.38 -70.36
C GLN A 34 19.29 -44.62 -70.67
N GLU A 35 19.25 -45.67 -69.85
CA GLU A 35 19.28 -47.02 -70.44
C GLU A 35 18.60 -48.12 -69.61
N LEU A 36 17.70 -48.83 -70.33
CA LEU A 36 17.31 -50.23 -70.24
C LEU A 36 16.96 -50.91 -68.89
N TYR A 37 15.69 -51.33 -68.84
CA TYR A 37 15.12 -52.32 -67.93
C TYR A 37 15.52 -53.75 -68.32
N ILE A 38 15.93 -54.58 -67.34
CA ILE A 38 16.14 -56.03 -67.53
C ILE A 38 15.33 -56.81 -66.46
N PRO A 39 14.40 -57.71 -66.86
CA PRO A 39 13.60 -58.52 -65.93
C PRO A 39 14.42 -59.68 -65.31
N PRO A 40 13.93 -60.31 -64.21
CA PRO A 40 14.78 -61.11 -63.33
C PRO A 40 15.12 -62.51 -63.85
N LYS A 41 16.30 -63.02 -63.45
CA LYS A 41 16.61 -64.45 -63.50
C LYS A 41 17.30 -64.97 -62.23
N GLU A 42 16.61 -65.93 -61.63
CA GLU A 42 17.11 -67.22 -61.10
C GLU A 42 18.11 -67.21 -59.93
N GLU A 43 17.81 -68.06 -58.95
CA GLU A 43 18.59 -68.21 -57.72
C GLU A 43 19.91 -68.94 -57.97
N GLN A 44 21.03 -68.37 -57.50
CA GLN A 44 22.26 -69.14 -57.24
C GLN A 44 22.83 -68.79 -55.86
N HIS A 45 23.43 -69.79 -55.21
CA HIS A 45 23.84 -69.74 -53.80
C HIS A 45 24.81 -68.59 -53.48
N ASN A 46 24.30 -67.53 -52.85
CA ASN A 46 25.09 -66.36 -52.49
C ASN A 46 25.86 -66.58 -51.16
N PRO A 47 27.21 -66.48 -51.11
CA PRO A 47 28.01 -66.73 -49.90
C PRO A 47 27.77 -65.79 -48.70
N GLN A 48 26.89 -64.79 -48.82
CA GLN A 48 26.63 -63.76 -47.81
C GLN A 48 26.19 -64.31 -46.44
N ARG A 49 25.59 -65.51 -46.34
CA ARG A 49 25.22 -66.12 -45.04
C ARG A 49 26.42 -66.33 -44.10
N LEU A 50 27.62 -66.55 -44.62
CA LEU A 50 28.85 -66.69 -43.80
C LEU A 50 29.39 -65.35 -43.28
N LYS A 51 29.12 -64.23 -43.97
CA LYS A 51 29.50 -62.89 -43.47
C LYS A 51 28.54 -62.38 -42.39
N THR A 52 27.27 -62.76 -42.44
CA THR A 52 26.27 -62.34 -41.43
C THR A 52 26.46 -62.95 -40.04
N LEU A 53 27.09 -64.13 -39.93
CA LEU A 53 27.40 -64.77 -38.65
C LEU A 53 28.51 -64.02 -37.89
N LYS A 54 29.63 -63.70 -38.55
CA LYS A 54 30.75 -62.97 -37.92
C LYS A 54 30.36 -61.58 -37.36
N ILE A 55 29.33 -60.95 -37.95
CA ILE A 55 28.78 -59.68 -37.46
C ILE A 55 28.00 -59.87 -36.14
N SER A 56 27.30 -61.00 -35.94
CA SER A 56 26.60 -61.25 -34.66
C SER A 56 27.56 -61.66 -33.55
N GLU A 57 28.62 -62.40 -33.85
CA GLU A 57 29.65 -62.78 -32.88
C GLU A 57 30.42 -61.56 -32.34
N THR A 58 30.91 -60.69 -33.25
CA THR A 58 31.60 -59.45 -32.86
C THR A 58 30.70 -58.44 -32.16
N LEU A 59 29.40 -58.41 -32.48
CA LEU A 59 28.41 -57.58 -31.79
C LEU A 59 28.09 -58.12 -30.39
N ARG A 60 27.94 -59.44 -30.23
CA ARG A 60 27.75 -60.08 -28.91
C ARG A 60 28.97 -59.96 -28.02
N GLY A 61 30.18 -60.06 -28.59
CA GLY A 61 31.43 -59.77 -27.88
C GLY A 61 31.41 -58.36 -27.27
N LYS A 62 31.15 -57.33 -28.08
CA LYS A 62 31.07 -55.95 -27.60
C LYS A 62 29.94 -55.68 -26.62
N ILE A 63 28.77 -56.32 -26.78
CA ILE A 63 27.70 -56.23 -25.77
C ILE A 63 28.14 -56.87 -24.45
N SER A 64 28.84 -58.01 -24.49
CA SER A 64 29.41 -58.64 -23.30
C SER A 64 30.49 -57.77 -22.64
N GLU A 65 31.36 -57.12 -23.42
CA GLU A 65 32.35 -56.14 -22.94
C GLU A 65 31.66 -54.98 -22.19
N TYR A 66 30.56 -54.44 -22.73
CA TYR A 66 29.77 -53.43 -22.02
C TYR A 66 29.05 -53.99 -20.78
N GLU A 67 28.42 -55.17 -20.83
CA GLU A 67 27.70 -55.75 -19.68
C GLU A 67 28.62 -56.13 -18.49
N HIS A 68 29.92 -56.31 -18.74
CA HIS A 68 30.95 -56.57 -17.73
C HIS A 68 31.85 -55.35 -17.44
N SER A 69 31.61 -54.20 -18.07
CA SER A 69 32.36 -52.96 -17.82
C SER A 69 32.03 -52.36 -16.46
N PRO A 70 33.03 -51.86 -15.68
CA PRO A 70 32.77 -51.15 -14.42
C PRO A 70 32.04 -49.81 -14.61
N GLU A 71 31.90 -49.30 -15.84
CA GLU A 71 31.08 -48.11 -16.15
C GLU A 71 29.57 -48.41 -16.26
N THR A 72 29.16 -49.68 -16.33
CA THR A 72 27.79 -50.05 -16.68
C THR A 72 26.86 -50.04 -15.46
N LEU A 73 25.91 -49.11 -15.46
CA LEU A 73 24.98 -48.91 -14.34
C LEU A 73 23.78 -49.87 -14.33
N THR A 74 23.48 -50.56 -15.45
CA THR A 74 22.36 -51.52 -15.55
C THR A 74 22.55 -52.62 -16.59
N GLN A 75 22.25 -53.87 -16.22
CA GLN A 75 22.23 -55.06 -17.10
C GLN A 75 20.86 -55.27 -17.80
N PHE A 76 20.82 -56.03 -18.91
CA PHE A 76 19.85 -55.77 -19.98
C PHE A 76 18.73 -56.82 -20.23
N ARG A 77 18.35 -57.64 -19.23
CA ARG A 77 17.47 -58.84 -19.38
C ARG A 77 16.09 -58.66 -20.07
N HIS A 78 15.57 -57.45 -20.30
CA HIS A 78 14.21 -57.23 -20.83
C HIS A 78 14.08 -56.25 -22.02
N ARG A 79 15.18 -55.83 -22.66
CA ARG A 79 15.18 -54.78 -23.71
C ARG A 79 15.76 -55.25 -25.06
N ILE A 80 15.23 -56.36 -25.56
CA ILE A 80 15.71 -57.06 -26.76
C ILE A 80 15.55 -56.23 -28.05
N ALA A 81 14.56 -55.32 -28.14
CA ALA A 81 14.27 -54.62 -29.39
C ALA A 81 15.30 -53.53 -29.71
N LEU A 82 15.94 -52.91 -28.70
CA LEU A 82 17.09 -52.04 -28.92
C LEU A 82 18.30 -52.81 -29.48
N ILE A 83 18.64 -53.96 -28.90
CA ILE A 83 19.73 -54.81 -29.38
C ILE A 83 19.46 -55.29 -30.81
N GLY A 84 18.23 -55.76 -31.09
CA GLY A 84 17.82 -56.17 -32.44
C GLY A 84 17.83 -55.03 -33.46
N ALA A 85 17.48 -53.80 -33.07
CA ALA A 85 17.60 -52.62 -33.95
C ALA A 85 19.08 -52.30 -34.25
N VAL A 86 19.97 -52.44 -33.28
CA VAL A 86 21.42 -52.24 -33.47
C VAL A 86 22.03 -53.32 -34.35
N GLU A 87 21.63 -54.59 -34.20
CA GLU A 87 22.01 -55.68 -35.11
C GLU A 87 21.59 -55.41 -36.56
N LEU A 88 20.41 -54.82 -36.77
CA LEU A 88 19.91 -54.49 -38.11
C LEU A 88 20.60 -53.24 -38.69
N ASP A 89 20.97 -52.26 -37.85
CA ASP A 89 21.65 -51.05 -38.29
C ASP A 89 23.10 -51.33 -38.69
N ASN A 90 23.84 -52.11 -37.89
CA ASN A 90 25.22 -52.52 -38.20
C ASN A 90 25.36 -53.36 -39.50
N LYS A 91 24.28 -53.98 -39.98
CA LYS A 91 24.25 -54.73 -41.25
C LYS A 91 24.11 -53.81 -42.49
N ARG A 92 23.88 -52.51 -42.29
CA ARG A 92 23.77 -51.49 -43.36
C ARG A 92 25.12 -50.84 -43.65
N GLN A 93 25.30 -50.36 -44.88
CA GLN A 93 26.47 -49.53 -45.24
C GLN A 93 26.55 -48.29 -44.34
N PRO A 94 27.75 -47.80 -43.95
CA PRO A 94 27.90 -46.69 -42.98
C PRO A 94 27.15 -45.40 -43.34
N ARG A 95 26.99 -45.09 -44.63
CA ARG A 95 26.24 -43.91 -45.09
C ARG A 95 24.72 -44.04 -44.89
N ALA A 96 24.19 -45.25 -44.70
CA ALA A 96 22.75 -45.57 -44.60
C ALA A 96 22.31 -46.00 -43.19
N GLN A 97 23.17 -45.82 -42.17
CA GLN A 97 22.87 -46.17 -40.78
C GLN A 97 22.03 -45.09 -40.09
N SER A 98 21.08 -45.55 -39.26
CA SER A 98 20.20 -44.73 -38.41
C SER A 98 20.94 -44.13 -37.21
N GLY A 99 22.01 -44.80 -36.73
CA GLY A 99 22.70 -44.43 -35.50
C GLY A 99 22.08 -45.07 -34.26
N ALA A 100 21.62 -46.31 -34.37
CA ALA A 100 21.11 -47.07 -33.22
C ALA A 100 22.22 -47.42 -32.20
N TRP A 101 23.46 -47.62 -32.67
CA TRP A 101 24.57 -48.06 -31.80
C TRP A 101 24.92 -47.03 -30.69
N PRO A 102 25.11 -45.71 -30.97
CA PRO A 102 25.33 -44.71 -29.93
C PRO A 102 24.21 -44.60 -28.86
N LEU A 103 22.97 -44.97 -29.21
CA LEU A 103 21.86 -45.02 -28.25
C LEU A 103 22.03 -46.19 -27.27
N LEU A 104 22.49 -47.35 -27.73
CA LEU A 104 22.75 -48.52 -26.89
C LEU A 104 23.92 -48.27 -25.92
N GLU A 105 25.02 -47.68 -26.38
CA GLU A 105 26.14 -47.26 -25.53
C GLU A 105 25.67 -46.32 -24.40
N ALA A 106 24.89 -45.30 -24.77
CA ALA A 106 24.32 -44.36 -23.81
C ALA A 106 23.32 -45.02 -22.83
N PHE A 107 22.66 -46.11 -23.23
CA PHE A 107 21.79 -46.91 -22.37
C PHE A 107 22.56 -47.76 -21.35
N TYR A 108 23.77 -48.23 -21.66
CA TYR A 108 24.62 -48.95 -20.71
C TYR A 108 25.29 -47.98 -19.71
N GLN A 109 25.87 -46.89 -20.20
CA GLN A 109 26.61 -45.92 -19.36
C GLN A 109 25.71 -45.05 -18.46
N TYR A 110 24.51 -44.68 -18.91
CA TYR A 110 23.64 -43.73 -18.20
C TYR A 110 22.24 -44.28 -17.84
N GLY A 111 22.02 -45.57 -18.08
CA GLY A 111 20.75 -46.25 -17.91
C GLY A 111 20.22 -46.30 -16.48
N LYS A 112 18.93 -46.64 -16.35
CA LYS A 112 18.28 -46.97 -15.06
C LYS A 112 17.38 -48.19 -15.18
N PRO A 113 17.14 -48.95 -14.10
CA PRO A 113 16.38 -50.21 -14.18
C PRO A 113 14.97 -50.01 -14.74
N HIS A 114 14.29 -48.94 -14.30
CA HIS A 114 12.92 -48.60 -14.71
C HIS A 114 12.76 -48.02 -16.13
N TRP A 115 13.82 -47.88 -16.93
CA TRP A 115 13.65 -47.42 -18.32
C TRP A 115 13.01 -48.51 -19.18
N LEU A 116 12.11 -48.11 -20.07
CA LEU A 116 11.51 -48.98 -21.08
C LEU A 116 12.40 -49.04 -22.33
N ASP A 117 12.13 -50.01 -23.20
CA ASP A 117 12.81 -50.17 -24.50
C ASP A 117 12.36 -49.05 -25.47
N PRO A 118 13.28 -48.19 -25.95
CA PRO A 118 12.91 -47.04 -26.76
C PRO A 118 12.47 -47.43 -28.17
N ILE A 119 12.87 -48.62 -28.66
CA ILE A 119 12.48 -49.10 -29.99
C ILE A 119 11.01 -49.48 -30.01
N LYS A 120 10.50 -50.06 -28.92
CA LYS A 120 9.06 -50.30 -28.75
C LYS A 120 8.27 -48.98 -28.76
N ALA A 121 8.79 -47.94 -28.11
CA ALA A 121 8.13 -46.63 -28.05
C ALA A 121 8.07 -45.91 -29.42
N ILE A 122 9.06 -46.08 -30.31
CA ILE A 122 9.04 -45.46 -31.66
C ILE A 122 8.43 -46.35 -32.76
N MET A 123 7.81 -47.50 -32.43
CA MET A 123 7.20 -48.39 -33.44
C MET A 123 6.24 -47.68 -34.40
N PRO A 124 5.29 -46.82 -33.98
CA PRO A 124 4.39 -46.13 -34.90
C PRO A 124 5.10 -45.26 -35.95
N ILE A 125 6.23 -44.63 -35.59
CA ILE A 125 7.04 -43.83 -36.53
C ILE A 125 7.74 -44.74 -37.56
N ARG A 126 8.22 -45.90 -37.11
CA ARG A 126 8.85 -46.89 -37.98
C ARG A 126 7.83 -47.60 -38.89
N GLU A 127 6.59 -47.75 -38.44
CA GLU A 127 5.47 -48.17 -39.29
C GLU A 127 5.14 -47.13 -40.38
N ILE A 128 5.08 -45.83 -40.04
CA ILE A 128 4.87 -44.76 -41.02
C ILE A 128 5.99 -44.79 -42.07
N MET A 129 7.25 -44.88 -41.63
CA MET A 129 8.40 -45.03 -42.54
C MET A 129 8.28 -46.26 -43.45
N PHE A 130 7.84 -47.41 -42.93
CA PHE A 130 7.65 -48.62 -43.73
C PHE A 130 6.51 -48.46 -44.75
N LYS A 131 5.34 -47.95 -44.31
CA LYS A 131 4.17 -47.69 -45.15
C LYS A 131 4.44 -46.66 -46.25
N MET A 132 5.26 -45.64 -45.97
CA MET A 132 5.64 -44.56 -46.89
C MET A 132 6.97 -44.82 -47.63
N GLN A 133 7.47 -46.06 -47.61
CA GLN A 133 8.71 -46.52 -48.28
C GLN A 133 9.92 -45.60 -48.03
N ALA A 134 10.04 -45.08 -46.81
CA ALA A 134 11.13 -44.18 -46.43
C ALA A 134 12.48 -44.91 -46.40
N PRO A 135 13.58 -44.26 -46.83
CA PRO A 135 14.91 -44.85 -46.74
C PRO A 135 15.31 -45.05 -45.28
N SER A 136 16.15 -46.06 -45.03
CA SER A 136 16.58 -46.48 -43.68
C SER A 136 17.17 -45.38 -42.81
N ILE A 137 17.67 -44.30 -43.40
CA ILE A 137 18.25 -43.14 -42.72
C ILE A 137 17.21 -42.14 -42.18
N ALA A 138 15.93 -42.24 -42.53
CA ALA A 138 14.94 -41.20 -42.18
C ALA A 138 14.66 -41.08 -40.67
N ASP A 139 14.83 -42.15 -39.88
CA ASP A 139 14.76 -42.13 -38.41
C ASP A 139 16.05 -41.64 -37.72
N ARG A 140 17.11 -41.31 -38.46
CA ARG A 140 18.40 -40.86 -37.89
C ARG A 140 18.27 -39.61 -37.01
N GLY A 141 17.32 -38.72 -37.33
CA GLY A 141 16.99 -37.57 -36.47
C GLY A 141 16.38 -38.00 -35.12
N VAL A 142 15.53 -39.02 -35.13
CA VAL A 142 14.93 -39.63 -33.93
C VAL A 142 16.03 -40.28 -33.07
N PHE A 143 16.87 -41.14 -33.67
CA PHE A 143 17.98 -41.79 -32.96
C PHE A 143 19.01 -40.81 -32.39
N TYR A 144 19.34 -39.74 -33.12
CA TYR A 144 20.23 -38.69 -32.63
C TYR A 144 19.67 -37.99 -31.38
N VAL A 145 18.40 -37.55 -31.43
CA VAL A 145 17.76 -36.89 -30.30
C VAL A 145 17.61 -37.84 -29.10
N LEU A 146 17.20 -39.09 -29.33
CA LEU A 146 17.11 -40.12 -28.30
C LEU A 146 18.47 -40.39 -27.64
N THR A 147 19.56 -40.44 -28.42
CA THR A 147 20.93 -40.60 -27.89
C THR A 147 21.34 -39.40 -27.04
N ARG A 148 21.00 -38.17 -27.47
CA ARG A 148 21.37 -36.95 -26.75
C ARG A 148 20.68 -36.87 -25.39
N VAL A 149 19.40 -37.26 -25.30
CA VAL A 149 18.69 -37.35 -24.00
C VAL A 149 19.15 -38.56 -23.18
N ALA A 150 19.53 -39.67 -23.81
CA ALA A 150 20.09 -40.86 -23.14
C ALA A 150 21.43 -40.56 -22.43
N ARG A 151 22.36 -39.86 -23.11
CA ARG A 151 23.64 -39.42 -22.51
C ARG A 151 23.43 -38.37 -21.41
N ALA A 152 22.39 -37.55 -21.55
CA ALA A 152 21.86 -36.76 -20.46
C ALA A 152 21.02 -37.57 -19.46
N GLY A 153 21.07 -38.91 -19.44
CA GLY A 153 20.41 -39.78 -18.47
C GLY A 153 18.90 -39.58 -18.31
N ILE A 154 18.20 -39.09 -19.33
CA ILE A 154 16.74 -38.95 -19.40
C ILE A 154 16.21 -40.16 -20.17
N SER A 155 15.13 -40.79 -19.68
CA SER A 155 14.61 -42.02 -20.29
C SER A 155 14.19 -41.80 -21.75
N PRO A 156 14.87 -42.40 -22.75
CA PRO A 156 14.58 -42.11 -24.15
C PRO A 156 13.24 -42.69 -24.59
N ALA A 157 12.78 -43.80 -23.99
CA ALA A 157 11.45 -44.32 -24.22
C ALA A 157 10.35 -43.34 -23.76
N ALA A 158 10.51 -42.68 -22.61
CA ALA A 158 9.57 -41.65 -22.16
C ALA A 158 9.58 -40.41 -23.08
N PHE A 159 10.76 -39.99 -23.55
CA PHE A 159 10.88 -38.90 -24.53
C PHE A 159 10.21 -39.28 -25.88
N ALA A 160 10.39 -40.52 -26.34
CA ALA A 160 9.69 -41.05 -27.51
C ALA A 160 8.16 -41.00 -27.33
N THR A 161 7.63 -41.60 -26.25
CA THR A 161 6.18 -41.69 -26.01
C THR A 161 5.50 -40.34 -25.83
N HIS A 162 6.12 -39.41 -25.09
CA HIS A 162 5.44 -38.15 -24.69
C HIS A 162 5.82 -36.92 -25.53
N ILE A 163 6.88 -36.98 -26.34
CA ILE A 163 7.37 -35.81 -27.10
C ILE A 163 7.52 -36.12 -28.60
N ILE A 164 8.07 -37.27 -28.98
CA ILE A 164 8.24 -37.60 -30.41
C ILE A 164 6.93 -38.12 -31.02
N LEU A 165 6.29 -39.12 -30.40
CA LEU A 165 5.04 -39.70 -30.92
C LEU A 165 3.95 -38.65 -31.15
N PRO A 166 3.57 -37.77 -30.19
CA PRO A 166 2.45 -36.85 -30.37
C PRO A 166 2.67 -35.77 -31.44
N ARG A 167 3.89 -35.68 -32.01
CA ARG A 167 4.27 -34.73 -33.06
C ARG A 167 4.47 -35.39 -34.42
N MET A 168 5.00 -36.62 -34.43
CA MET A 168 5.41 -37.31 -35.66
C MET A 168 4.47 -38.45 -36.08
N SER A 169 3.60 -38.96 -35.20
CA SER A 169 2.70 -40.07 -35.54
C SER A 169 1.56 -39.69 -36.50
N GLN A 170 1.40 -38.40 -36.82
CA GLN A 170 0.38 -37.87 -37.73
C GLN A 170 0.96 -37.22 -39.00
N ASP A 171 2.28 -37.04 -39.08
CA ASP A 171 2.94 -36.47 -40.28
C ASP A 171 3.52 -37.60 -41.13
N TYR A 172 2.83 -37.95 -42.21
CA TYR A 172 3.24 -39.03 -43.11
C TYR A 172 4.35 -38.60 -44.10
N ASP A 173 4.66 -37.31 -44.23
CA ASP A 173 5.69 -36.82 -45.15
C ASP A 173 7.09 -36.80 -44.49
N TRP A 174 7.72 -37.97 -44.51
CA TRP A 174 9.06 -38.16 -43.95
C TRP A 174 10.14 -37.26 -44.57
N ARG A 175 9.94 -36.76 -45.81
CA ARG A 175 10.90 -35.89 -46.50
C ARG A 175 11.02 -34.54 -45.80
N LEU A 176 9.91 -34.02 -45.28
CA LEU A 176 9.85 -32.74 -44.58
C LEU A 176 10.09 -32.85 -43.05
N TRP A 177 10.20 -34.05 -42.48
CA TRP A 177 10.46 -34.24 -41.04
C TRP A 177 11.71 -33.52 -40.52
N ARG A 178 12.75 -33.37 -41.35
CA ARG A 178 13.97 -32.62 -40.98
C ARG A 178 13.71 -31.12 -40.80
N ALA A 179 12.85 -30.53 -41.62
CA ALA A 179 12.48 -29.12 -41.55
C ALA A 179 11.35 -28.86 -40.53
N ARG A 180 10.41 -29.81 -40.36
CA ARG A 180 9.25 -29.68 -39.46
C ARG A 180 9.54 -30.07 -38.02
N HIS A 181 10.21 -31.20 -37.78
CA HIS A 181 10.26 -31.84 -36.45
C HIS A 181 11.65 -31.85 -35.81
N PHE A 182 12.69 -32.27 -36.55
CA PHE A 182 13.98 -32.61 -35.92
C PHE A 182 14.69 -31.44 -35.23
N TRP A 183 14.59 -30.21 -35.76
CA TRP A 183 15.17 -29.05 -35.06
C TRP A 183 14.42 -28.72 -33.76
N ILE A 184 13.08 -28.79 -33.75
CA ILE A 184 12.27 -28.51 -32.55
C ILE A 184 12.46 -29.61 -31.50
N LEU A 185 12.57 -30.88 -31.92
CA LEU A 185 12.91 -31.99 -31.04
C LEU A 185 14.33 -31.83 -30.47
N GLY A 186 15.27 -31.31 -31.26
CA GLY A 186 16.58 -30.86 -30.80
C GLY A 186 16.47 -29.77 -29.73
N SER A 187 15.77 -28.66 -30.00
CA SER A 187 15.59 -27.58 -29.03
C SER A 187 14.91 -28.03 -27.73
N ILE A 188 13.95 -28.95 -27.78
CA ILE A 188 13.29 -29.52 -26.60
C ILE A 188 14.22 -30.46 -25.84
N ALA A 189 15.00 -31.29 -26.53
CA ALA A 189 16.02 -32.11 -25.90
C ALA A 189 17.08 -31.24 -25.22
N ASP A 190 17.60 -30.22 -25.90
CA ASP A 190 18.66 -29.34 -25.39
C ASP A 190 18.19 -28.54 -24.18
N LEU A 191 16.95 -28.03 -24.24
CA LEU A 191 16.26 -27.47 -23.08
C LEU A 191 16.17 -28.51 -21.96
N LEU A 192 15.70 -29.73 -22.19
CA LEU A 192 15.61 -30.77 -21.16
C LEU A 192 16.97 -31.22 -20.59
N VAL A 193 18.05 -31.19 -21.39
CA VAL A 193 19.42 -31.46 -20.94
C VAL A 193 19.92 -30.33 -20.04
N GLU A 194 19.74 -29.06 -20.43
CA GLU A 194 20.02 -27.93 -19.54
C GLU A 194 19.14 -27.96 -18.28
N LEU A 195 17.86 -28.30 -18.43
CA LEU A 195 16.94 -28.43 -17.30
C LEU A 195 17.34 -29.59 -16.40
N ARG A 196 18.08 -30.60 -16.85
CA ARG A 196 18.64 -31.61 -15.95
C ARG A 196 19.78 -31.04 -15.11
N SER A 197 20.76 -30.39 -15.76
CA SER A 197 21.99 -29.93 -15.12
C SER A 197 21.81 -28.68 -14.26
N LYS A 198 20.83 -27.83 -14.59
CA LYS A 198 20.47 -26.61 -13.85
C LYS A 198 19.07 -26.70 -13.25
N ALA A 199 18.69 -25.69 -12.46
CA ALA A 199 17.28 -25.41 -12.18
C ALA A 199 16.72 -24.48 -13.29
N PRO A 200 15.74 -24.89 -14.13
CA PRO A 200 15.03 -23.98 -15.07
C PRO A 200 14.58 -22.68 -14.42
N TRP A 201 14.16 -22.76 -13.15
CA TRP A 201 13.71 -21.66 -12.32
C TRP A 201 14.74 -20.52 -12.15
N ASN A 202 16.03 -20.78 -12.41
CA ASN A 202 17.08 -19.75 -12.43
C ASN A 202 17.03 -18.86 -13.69
N THR A 203 16.19 -19.16 -14.68
CA THR A 203 16.07 -18.37 -15.91
C THR A 203 14.86 -17.42 -15.90
N HIS A 204 14.88 -16.40 -16.76
CA HIS A 204 13.84 -15.36 -16.85
C HIS A 204 12.72 -15.70 -17.86
N TYR A 205 12.63 -16.94 -18.37
CA TYR A 205 11.76 -17.27 -19.52
C TYR A 205 10.44 -17.97 -19.17
N LEU A 206 10.29 -18.48 -17.94
CA LEU A 206 9.08 -19.22 -17.54
C LEU A 206 7.90 -18.25 -17.37
N GLY A 207 6.74 -18.63 -17.92
CA GLY A 207 5.57 -17.75 -18.06
C GLY A 207 5.59 -16.88 -19.32
N LYS A 208 6.71 -16.79 -20.08
CA LYS A 208 6.71 -16.08 -21.38
C LYS A 208 5.99 -16.84 -22.49
N THR A 209 6.00 -18.17 -22.45
CA THR A 209 5.24 -19.03 -23.37
C THR A 209 4.72 -20.26 -22.64
N LYS A 210 3.57 -20.77 -23.08
CA LYS A 210 2.93 -21.97 -22.51
C LYS A 210 3.87 -23.18 -22.51
N ILE A 211 4.56 -23.41 -23.63
CA ILE A 211 5.52 -24.52 -23.82
C ILE A 211 6.63 -24.53 -22.74
N LEU A 212 7.15 -23.37 -22.33
CA LEU A 212 8.19 -23.30 -21.29
C LEU A 212 7.64 -23.59 -19.90
N THR A 213 6.39 -23.21 -19.63
CA THR A 213 5.66 -23.61 -18.43
C THR A 213 5.42 -25.13 -18.43
N ASP A 214 4.88 -25.69 -19.51
CA ASP A 214 4.61 -27.13 -19.67
C ASP A 214 5.88 -27.99 -19.46
N ILE A 215 7.00 -27.61 -20.09
CA ILE A 215 8.28 -28.33 -19.97
C ILE A 215 8.88 -28.23 -18.56
N ALA A 216 8.76 -27.07 -17.91
CA ALA A 216 9.20 -26.91 -16.53
C ALA A 216 8.33 -27.69 -15.53
N LEU A 217 7.01 -27.72 -15.74
CA LEU A 217 6.09 -28.58 -15.01
C LEU A 217 6.49 -30.04 -15.18
N CYS A 218 6.67 -30.54 -16.42
CA CYS A 218 7.16 -31.91 -16.66
C CYS A 218 8.45 -32.25 -15.88
N LYS A 219 9.38 -31.30 -15.67
CA LYS A 219 10.55 -31.54 -14.82
C LYS A 219 10.23 -31.71 -13.32
N TYR A 220 9.30 -30.97 -12.72
CA TYR A 220 9.07 -31.05 -11.24
C TYR A 220 7.82 -31.83 -10.85
N VAL A 221 6.86 -31.96 -11.77
CA VAL A 221 5.66 -32.80 -11.67
C VAL A 221 6.00 -34.23 -12.07
N GLY A 222 6.75 -34.42 -13.16
CA GLY A 222 7.09 -35.75 -13.69
C GLY A 222 8.32 -36.42 -13.05
N ARG A 223 9.33 -35.66 -12.57
CA ARG A 223 10.56 -36.26 -11.99
C ARG A 223 10.37 -36.94 -10.62
N PRO A 224 9.48 -36.49 -9.71
CA PRO A 224 9.10 -37.29 -8.54
C PRO A 224 8.48 -38.63 -8.96
N LEU A 225 7.53 -38.61 -9.91
CA LEU A 225 6.86 -39.81 -10.41
C LEU A 225 7.84 -40.78 -11.09
N ALA A 226 8.73 -40.26 -11.94
CA ALA A 226 9.79 -41.02 -12.61
C ALA A 226 10.95 -41.45 -11.68
N ARG A 227 10.77 -41.35 -10.36
CA ARG A 227 11.64 -41.94 -9.33
C ARG A 227 10.96 -43.05 -8.52
N LEU A 228 9.66 -43.25 -8.69
CA LEU A 228 8.90 -44.34 -8.05
C LEU A 228 9.25 -45.69 -8.69
N GLN A 229 9.07 -46.77 -7.93
CA GLN A 229 9.15 -48.14 -8.45
C GLN A 229 7.87 -48.47 -9.24
N GLY A 230 7.99 -49.32 -10.27
CA GLY A 230 6.90 -49.59 -11.21
C GLY A 230 5.65 -50.18 -10.55
N GLU A 231 5.82 -51.05 -9.56
CA GLU A 231 4.73 -51.70 -8.82
C GLU A 231 3.82 -50.67 -8.11
N ARG A 232 4.41 -49.68 -7.41
CA ARG A 232 3.67 -48.56 -6.78
C ARG A 232 2.92 -47.69 -7.79
N ILE A 233 3.36 -47.61 -9.04
CA ILE A 233 2.70 -46.81 -10.09
C ILE A 233 1.38 -47.47 -10.53
N SER A 234 1.34 -48.81 -10.60
CA SER A 234 0.10 -49.56 -10.83
C SER A 234 -0.89 -49.47 -9.67
N GLU A 235 -0.40 -49.56 -8.43
CA GLU A 235 -1.26 -49.54 -7.23
C GLU A 235 -1.90 -48.15 -6.97
N GLN A 236 -1.23 -47.06 -7.33
CA GLN A 236 -1.69 -45.69 -7.04
C GLN A 236 -2.26 -44.95 -8.26
N GLN A 237 -2.80 -45.67 -9.24
CA GLN A 237 -3.29 -45.11 -10.52
C GLN A 237 -4.36 -44.01 -10.36
N GLU A 238 -5.23 -44.10 -9.35
CA GLU A 238 -6.22 -43.05 -9.03
C GLU A 238 -5.56 -41.79 -8.43
N SER A 239 -4.56 -41.94 -7.55
CA SER A 239 -3.81 -40.79 -7.02
C SER A 239 -2.99 -40.10 -8.11
N LEU A 240 -2.47 -40.87 -9.07
CA LEU A 240 -1.76 -40.34 -10.24
C LEU A 240 -2.70 -39.57 -11.19
N SER A 241 -3.93 -40.04 -11.41
CA SER A 241 -4.92 -39.30 -12.21
C SER A 241 -5.40 -38.03 -11.48
N ALA A 242 -5.66 -38.11 -10.16
CA ALA A 242 -6.02 -36.95 -9.35
C ALA A 242 -4.91 -35.87 -9.35
N TRP A 243 -3.65 -36.27 -9.23
CA TRP A 243 -2.49 -35.38 -9.39
C TRP A 243 -2.43 -34.74 -10.78
N ALA A 244 -2.63 -35.52 -11.85
CA ALA A 244 -2.66 -34.98 -13.22
C ALA A 244 -3.81 -33.97 -13.43
N HIS A 245 -5.02 -34.28 -12.96
CA HIS A 245 -6.17 -33.38 -13.00
C HIS A 245 -5.95 -32.10 -12.18
N ALA A 246 -5.28 -32.18 -11.02
CA ALA A 246 -4.94 -31.02 -10.23
C ALA A 246 -4.04 -30.01 -10.97
N TRP A 247 -3.14 -30.49 -11.83
CA TRP A 247 -2.30 -29.62 -12.67
C TRP A 247 -3.05 -29.00 -13.87
N LEU A 248 -4.14 -29.61 -14.34
CA LEU A 248 -5.03 -29.00 -15.35
C LEU A 248 -5.86 -27.83 -14.80
N ASN A 249 -6.00 -27.71 -13.48
CA ASN A 249 -6.80 -26.68 -12.81
C ASN A 249 -6.06 -25.33 -12.60
N PHE A 250 -4.79 -25.23 -13.03
CA PHE A 250 -4.02 -23.99 -13.02
C PHE A 250 -4.27 -23.17 -14.29
N THR A 251 -4.24 -21.85 -14.18
CA THR A 251 -4.30 -20.93 -15.32
C THR A 251 -2.91 -20.45 -15.74
N PHE A 252 -1.93 -20.47 -14.83
CA PHE A 252 -0.57 -19.94 -15.02
C PHE A 252 -0.54 -18.47 -15.47
N THR A 253 -1.59 -17.71 -15.12
CA THR A 253 -1.82 -16.33 -15.60
C THR A 253 -1.16 -15.26 -14.74
N SER A 254 -0.79 -15.56 -13.49
CA SER A 254 -0.17 -14.60 -12.57
C SER A 254 1.37 -14.71 -12.59
N PRO A 255 2.11 -13.72 -13.15
CA PRO A 255 3.57 -13.76 -13.18
C PRO A 255 4.20 -13.66 -11.78
N HIS A 256 3.49 -13.04 -10.86
CA HIS A 256 3.92 -12.84 -9.48
C HIS A 256 3.65 -14.09 -8.62
N PHE A 257 2.54 -14.80 -8.84
CA PHE A 257 2.32 -16.14 -8.27
C PHE A 257 3.32 -17.16 -8.80
N LEU A 258 3.59 -17.16 -10.12
CA LEU A 258 4.65 -17.99 -10.70
C LEU A 258 6.01 -17.70 -10.05
N THR A 259 6.30 -16.43 -9.72
CA THR A 259 7.53 -16.06 -9.00
C THR A 259 7.52 -16.51 -7.53
N PHE A 260 6.37 -16.57 -6.87
CA PHE A 260 6.24 -17.16 -5.52
C PHE A 260 6.43 -18.69 -5.55
N LEU A 261 5.68 -19.43 -6.38
CA LEU A 261 5.86 -20.87 -6.59
C LEU A 261 7.33 -21.23 -6.86
N ARG A 262 7.95 -20.49 -7.79
CA ARG A 262 9.35 -20.62 -8.21
C ARG A 262 10.37 -20.52 -7.07
N LYS A 263 10.16 -19.58 -6.14
CA LYS A 263 11.16 -19.21 -5.13
C LYS A 263 10.87 -19.73 -3.72
N ALA A 264 9.63 -20.12 -3.43
CA ALA A 264 9.21 -20.55 -2.09
C ALA A 264 8.78 -22.02 -2.01
N ILE A 265 8.20 -22.60 -3.07
CA ILE A 265 7.47 -23.88 -3.00
C ILE A 265 8.14 -24.98 -3.83
N LEU A 266 8.33 -24.76 -5.13
CA LEU A 266 8.79 -25.80 -6.05
C LEU A 266 10.24 -26.30 -5.82
N PRO A 267 11.16 -25.50 -5.22
CA PRO A 267 12.43 -26.03 -4.74
C PRO A 267 12.30 -27.09 -3.63
N CYS A 268 11.25 -27.04 -2.80
CA CYS A 268 10.97 -28.06 -1.78
C CYS A 268 10.59 -29.40 -2.42
N PHE A 269 9.65 -29.38 -3.38
CA PHE A 269 9.28 -30.54 -4.20
C PHE A 269 10.47 -31.13 -4.97
N TYR A 270 11.44 -30.30 -5.36
CA TYR A 270 12.67 -30.78 -5.99
C TYR A 270 13.59 -31.53 -5.02
N ARG A 271 13.82 -30.97 -3.83
CA ARG A 271 14.65 -31.58 -2.78
C ARG A 271 14.07 -32.93 -2.33
N LEU A 272 12.76 -33.00 -2.16
CA LEU A 272 12.01 -34.21 -1.76
C LEU A 272 11.63 -35.13 -2.95
N SER A 273 12.11 -34.86 -4.17
CA SER A 273 11.71 -35.60 -5.39
C SER A 273 12.09 -37.09 -5.30
N GLY A 274 11.12 -37.99 -5.31
CA GLY A 274 11.33 -39.43 -5.09
C GLY A 274 11.43 -39.83 -3.60
N LYS A 275 10.98 -38.95 -2.69
CA LYS A 275 10.65 -39.24 -1.29
C LYS A 275 9.17 -38.98 -0.95
N ILE A 276 8.43 -38.34 -1.85
CA ILE A 276 6.98 -38.10 -1.76
C ILE A 276 6.24 -39.11 -2.64
N ASP A 277 5.22 -39.76 -2.10
CA ASP A 277 4.36 -40.70 -2.81
C ASP A 277 3.17 -40.01 -3.53
N PRO A 278 2.61 -40.58 -4.61
CA PRO A 278 1.50 -39.99 -5.39
C PRO A 278 0.28 -39.55 -4.55
N GLU A 279 -0.12 -40.36 -3.57
CA GLU A 279 -1.20 -40.06 -2.63
C GLU A 279 -1.00 -38.72 -1.86
N GLN A 280 0.26 -38.35 -1.60
CA GLN A 280 0.65 -37.14 -0.89
C GLN A 280 0.78 -35.95 -1.87
N LEU A 281 1.15 -36.22 -3.13
CA LEU A 281 1.26 -35.20 -4.17
C LEU A 281 -0.11 -34.64 -4.58
N ALA A 282 -1.11 -35.48 -4.84
CA ALA A 282 -2.41 -35.05 -5.37
C ALA A 282 -3.10 -33.94 -4.54
N PRO A 283 -3.22 -34.03 -3.20
CA PRO A 283 -3.76 -32.96 -2.37
C PRO A 283 -2.97 -31.64 -2.48
N MET A 284 -1.64 -31.71 -2.56
CA MET A 284 -0.79 -30.52 -2.60
C MET A 284 -0.96 -29.73 -3.90
N ALA A 285 -1.16 -30.38 -5.06
CA ALA A 285 -1.46 -29.66 -6.30
C ALA A 285 -2.84 -29.00 -6.29
N MET A 286 -3.85 -29.62 -5.67
CA MET A 286 -5.17 -29.00 -5.51
C MET A 286 -5.09 -27.71 -4.66
N ILE A 287 -4.34 -27.74 -3.55
CA ILE A 287 -4.06 -26.55 -2.74
C ILE A 287 -3.29 -25.50 -3.55
N MET A 288 -2.25 -25.89 -4.31
CA MET A 288 -1.49 -24.96 -5.15
C MET A 288 -2.33 -24.33 -6.29
N SER A 289 -3.32 -25.03 -6.84
CA SER A 289 -4.28 -24.47 -7.81
C SER A 289 -5.24 -23.47 -7.16
N ASN A 290 -5.71 -23.75 -5.94
CA ASN A 290 -6.52 -22.81 -5.18
C ASN A 290 -5.72 -21.56 -4.77
N LEU A 291 -4.43 -21.74 -4.46
CA LEU A 291 -3.50 -20.63 -4.21
C LEU A 291 -3.33 -19.72 -5.43
N GLU A 292 -3.32 -20.22 -6.67
CA GLU A 292 -3.31 -19.33 -7.85
C GLU A 292 -4.57 -18.44 -7.86
N LYS A 293 -5.74 -19.03 -7.63
CA LYS A 293 -7.05 -18.36 -7.67
C LYS A 293 -7.23 -17.32 -6.54
N LYS A 294 -6.63 -17.58 -5.37
CA LYS A 294 -6.69 -16.72 -4.17
C LYS A 294 -5.50 -15.75 -4.07
N LEU A 295 -4.29 -16.30 -3.90
CA LEU A 295 -3.06 -15.55 -3.67
C LEU A 295 -2.55 -14.87 -4.95
N GLY A 296 -2.73 -15.46 -6.13
CA GLY A 296 -2.28 -14.86 -7.39
C GLY A 296 -2.90 -13.48 -7.65
N LYS A 297 -4.23 -13.36 -7.50
CA LYS A 297 -4.93 -12.07 -7.59
C LYS A 297 -4.38 -11.00 -6.65
N ARG A 298 -3.95 -11.39 -5.44
CA ARG A 298 -3.33 -10.48 -4.47
C ARG A 298 -1.92 -10.08 -4.92
N LEU A 299 -1.10 -11.06 -5.29
CA LEU A 299 0.27 -10.84 -5.77
C LEU A 299 0.34 -10.02 -7.05
N ASP A 300 -0.67 -10.08 -7.94
CA ASP A 300 -0.70 -9.27 -9.16
C ASP A 300 -1.00 -7.77 -8.92
N VAL A 301 -1.30 -7.38 -7.67
CA VAL A 301 -1.63 -5.99 -7.29
C VAL A 301 -0.70 -5.44 -6.19
N ILE A 302 0.00 -6.29 -5.44
CA ILE A 302 1.04 -5.90 -4.49
C ILE A 302 2.30 -5.42 -5.26
N PRO A 303 2.95 -4.31 -4.89
CA PRO A 303 4.18 -3.84 -5.54
C PRO A 303 5.31 -4.90 -5.55
N ILE A 304 6.19 -4.81 -6.56
CA ILE A 304 7.29 -5.77 -6.80
C ILE A 304 8.19 -5.93 -5.57
N GLU A 305 8.41 -4.86 -4.82
CA GLU A 305 9.18 -4.80 -3.57
C GLU A 305 8.49 -5.58 -2.44
N GLY A 306 7.17 -5.46 -2.34
CA GLY A 306 6.34 -6.25 -1.44
C GLY A 306 6.38 -7.74 -1.78
N ILE A 307 6.32 -8.09 -3.07
CA ILE A 307 6.44 -9.48 -3.53
C ILE A 307 7.85 -10.04 -3.25
N LYS A 308 8.91 -9.26 -3.48
CA LYS A 308 10.30 -9.63 -3.11
C LYS A 308 10.39 -9.93 -1.61
N LYS A 309 9.85 -9.04 -0.75
CA LYS A 309 9.83 -9.22 0.72
C LYS A 309 9.00 -10.44 1.14
N LEU A 310 7.79 -10.63 0.60
CA LEU A 310 6.92 -11.78 0.88
C LEU A 310 7.57 -13.12 0.48
N VAL A 311 8.25 -13.17 -0.68
CA VAL A 311 9.01 -14.36 -1.10
C VAL A 311 10.16 -14.66 -0.13
N LEU A 312 10.86 -13.65 0.38
CA LEU A 312 11.87 -13.82 1.43
C LEU A 312 11.27 -14.20 2.79
N GLN A 313 10.02 -13.82 3.06
CA GLN A 313 9.24 -14.18 4.25
C GLN A 313 8.54 -15.55 4.15
N SER A 314 8.73 -16.32 3.08
CA SER A 314 8.14 -17.67 2.95
C SER A 314 8.60 -18.65 4.05
N GLY A 315 9.86 -18.57 4.48
CA GLY A 315 10.42 -19.26 5.64
C GLY A 315 10.62 -20.79 5.53
N PHE A 316 9.74 -21.51 4.82
CA PHE A 316 9.78 -22.96 4.76
C PHE A 316 10.98 -23.50 3.99
N LEU A 317 11.25 -22.97 2.78
CA LEU A 317 12.41 -23.37 1.98
C LEU A 317 13.74 -23.08 2.70
N GLN A 318 13.81 -21.96 3.42
CA GLN A 318 14.99 -21.53 4.17
C GLN A 318 15.27 -22.44 5.39
N THR A 319 14.25 -23.15 5.90
CA THR A 319 14.37 -24.08 7.04
C THR A 319 14.33 -25.56 6.62
N LEU A 320 14.21 -25.88 5.34
CA LEU A 320 13.95 -27.23 4.84
C LEU A 320 15.06 -28.24 5.19
N GLU A 321 16.33 -27.86 5.06
CA GLU A 321 17.45 -28.77 5.37
C GLU A 321 17.54 -29.05 6.89
N ASP A 322 17.14 -28.10 7.73
CA ASP A 322 17.11 -28.29 9.19
C ASP A 322 15.88 -29.10 9.64
N ARG A 323 14.73 -28.94 8.96
CA ARG A 323 13.58 -29.86 9.09
C ARG A 323 13.95 -31.29 8.73
N ILE A 324 14.73 -31.49 7.66
CA ILE A 324 15.21 -32.83 7.27
C ILE A 324 16.08 -33.42 8.40
N LYS A 325 17.02 -32.66 8.98
CA LYS A 325 17.83 -33.14 10.13
C LYS A 325 17.01 -33.45 11.38
N LEU A 326 15.97 -32.67 11.66
CA LEU A 326 15.17 -32.76 12.90
C LEU A 326 14.00 -33.76 12.84
N ARG A 327 13.58 -34.18 11.64
CA ARG A 327 12.34 -34.94 11.44
C ARG A 327 12.49 -36.28 10.73
N VAL A 328 13.66 -36.56 10.14
CA VAL A 328 13.93 -37.82 9.44
C VAL A 328 14.65 -38.78 10.39
N ASN A 329 14.03 -39.93 10.64
CA ASN A 329 14.63 -41.11 11.28
C ASN A 329 14.39 -42.36 10.41
N ASP A 330 15.00 -43.48 10.76
CA ASP A 330 14.93 -44.70 9.96
C ASP A 330 13.53 -45.36 9.93
N GLU A 331 12.69 -45.10 10.95
CA GLU A 331 11.34 -45.66 11.08
C GLU A 331 10.29 -44.90 10.25
N VAL A 332 10.34 -43.56 10.25
CA VAL A 332 9.30 -42.68 9.68
C VAL A 332 9.76 -41.99 8.38
N GLY A 333 11.07 -42.00 8.12
CA GLY A 333 11.65 -41.43 6.91
C GLY A 333 11.27 -39.96 6.70
N TYR A 334 10.76 -39.63 5.51
CA TYR A 334 10.43 -38.24 5.16
C TYR A 334 8.98 -37.83 5.50
N LEU A 335 8.15 -38.74 6.04
CA LEU A 335 6.71 -38.52 6.19
C LEU A 335 6.36 -37.25 6.98
N TYR A 336 7.09 -36.95 8.06
CA TYR A 336 6.86 -35.73 8.84
C TYR A 336 7.19 -34.44 8.06
N VAL A 337 8.31 -34.40 7.34
CA VAL A 337 8.69 -33.23 6.49
C VAL A 337 7.66 -33.00 5.38
N ILE A 338 7.07 -34.07 4.86
CA ILE A 338 6.06 -34.03 3.80
C ILE A 338 4.70 -33.57 4.36
N ARG A 339 4.31 -34.03 5.56
CA ARG A 339 3.14 -33.52 6.29
C ARG A 339 3.31 -32.03 6.62
N GLU A 340 4.48 -31.60 7.08
CA GLU A 340 4.82 -30.18 7.27
C GLU A 340 4.73 -29.39 5.95
N LEU A 341 5.21 -29.92 4.81
CA LEU A 341 5.07 -29.25 3.51
C LEU A 341 3.62 -29.11 3.04
N LYS A 342 2.77 -30.12 3.27
CA LYS A 342 1.32 -30.03 3.00
C LYS A 342 0.68 -28.96 3.89
N ALA A 343 0.93 -29.01 5.20
CA ALA A 343 0.41 -28.05 6.16
C ALA A 343 0.89 -26.62 5.89
N TYR A 344 2.10 -26.43 5.37
CA TYR A 344 2.59 -25.13 4.91
C TYR A 344 1.76 -24.57 3.75
N LEU A 345 1.37 -25.40 2.78
CA LEU A 345 0.52 -24.95 1.67
C LEU A 345 -0.91 -24.60 2.16
N GLU A 346 -1.47 -25.42 3.05
CA GLU A 346 -2.76 -25.16 3.70
C GLU A 346 -2.73 -23.87 4.53
N LEU A 347 -1.64 -23.63 5.25
CA LEU A 347 -1.39 -22.40 6.00
C LEU A 347 -1.31 -21.17 5.09
N VAL A 348 -0.57 -21.24 3.98
CA VAL A 348 -0.50 -20.13 3.01
C VAL A 348 -1.88 -19.87 2.40
N GLU A 349 -2.71 -20.91 2.18
CA GLU A 349 -4.07 -20.73 1.68
C GLU A 349 -4.97 -20.04 2.71
N GLY A 350 -4.92 -20.46 3.98
CA GLY A 350 -5.63 -19.80 5.09
C GLY A 350 -5.20 -18.34 5.26
N LEU A 351 -3.89 -18.07 5.33
CA LEU A 351 -3.36 -16.71 5.47
C LEU A 351 -3.69 -15.82 4.26
N SER A 352 -3.80 -16.38 3.05
CA SER A 352 -4.21 -15.63 1.85
C SER A 352 -5.63 -15.04 1.94
N ALA A 353 -6.50 -15.63 2.78
CA ALA A 353 -7.84 -15.14 3.09
C ALA A 353 -7.90 -14.10 4.22
N THR A 354 -6.77 -13.81 4.89
CA THR A 354 -6.65 -12.75 5.91
C THR A 354 -6.05 -11.47 5.33
N HIS A 355 -6.25 -10.31 5.96
CA HIS A 355 -5.66 -9.05 5.49
C HIS A 355 -4.12 -9.06 5.52
N ALA A 356 -3.54 -9.06 6.72
CA ALA A 356 -2.09 -8.95 6.92
C ALA A 356 -1.35 -10.28 7.20
N GLY A 357 -2.04 -11.41 7.41
CA GLY A 357 -1.44 -12.65 7.93
C GLY A 357 -0.30 -13.24 7.09
N LEU A 358 -0.19 -12.91 5.80
CA LEU A 358 0.93 -13.32 4.96
C LEU A 358 2.29 -12.77 5.43
N SER A 359 2.34 -11.71 6.25
CA SER A 359 3.59 -11.15 6.78
C SER A 359 4.21 -12.00 7.90
N ILE A 360 3.39 -12.66 8.74
CA ILE A 360 3.86 -13.52 9.84
C ILE A 360 4.22 -14.94 9.38
N LEU A 361 4.10 -15.27 8.10
CA LEU A 361 4.43 -16.59 7.54
C LEU A 361 5.84 -17.07 7.94
N ARG A 362 6.83 -16.17 7.92
CA ARG A 362 8.20 -16.46 8.36
C ARG A 362 8.27 -16.85 9.84
N GLU A 363 7.55 -16.11 10.67
CA GLU A 363 7.50 -16.30 12.13
C GLU A 363 6.91 -17.68 12.45
N ILE A 364 5.79 -18.05 11.82
CA ILE A 364 5.17 -19.38 11.96
C ILE A 364 6.11 -20.49 11.47
N CYS A 365 6.83 -20.26 10.35
CA CYS A 365 7.86 -21.18 9.85
C CYS A 365 9.08 -21.31 10.78
N GLN A 366 9.34 -20.34 11.67
CA GLN A 366 10.38 -20.45 12.69
C GLN A 366 9.86 -21.13 13.96
N LEU A 367 8.66 -20.76 14.45
CA LEU A 367 8.03 -21.39 15.62
C LEU A 367 7.79 -22.89 15.40
N SER A 368 7.34 -23.29 14.21
CA SER A 368 7.13 -24.70 13.85
C SER A 368 8.41 -25.54 13.77
N LEU A 369 9.57 -24.93 13.51
CA LEU A 369 10.86 -25.63 13.56
C LEU A 369 11.23 -26.03 15.01
N LEU A 370 10.79 -25.21 15.98
CA LEU A 370 11.02 -25.40 17.43
C LEU A 370 9.89 -26.20 18.12
N SER A 371 8.93 -26.73 17.36
CA SER A 371 7.73 -27.42 17.87
C SER A 371 7.64 -28.85 17.31
N GLU A 372 6.56 -29.56 17.59
CA GLU A 372 6.25 -30.91 17.09
C GLU A 372 5.79 -30.88 15.61
N PRO A 373 5.92 -31.97 14.84
CA PRO A 373 5.67 -31.96 13.39
C PRO A 373 4.23 -31.62 13.00
N THR A 374 3.26 -31.86 13.89
CA THR A 374 1.84 -31.56 13.66
C THR A 374 1.48 -30.09 13.84
N PHE A 375 2.33 -29.31 14.54
CA PHE A 375 2.00 -27.94 14.94
C PHE A 375 1.59 -27.07 13.76
N LEU A 376 2.27 -27.19 12.61
CA LEU A 376 1.97 -26.38 11.43
C LEU A 376 0.56 -26.68 10.85
N GLY A 377 0.08 -27.93 10.96
CA GLY A 377 -1.28 -28.31 10.57
C GLY A 377 -2.33 -27.75 11.53
N HIS A 378 -2.06 -27.80 12.84
CA HIS A 378 -2.89 -27.14 13.85
C HIS A 378 -2.94 -25.61 13.64
N VAL A 379 -1.85 -24.97 13.21
CA VAL A 379 -1.85 -23.53 12.86
C VAL A 379 -2.63 -23.26 11.56
N ALA A 380 -2.54 -24.14 10.55
CA ALA A 380 -3.34 -24.00 9.33
C ALA A 380 -4.86 -24.04 9.63
N GLN A 381 -5.31 -24.96 10.48
CA GLN A 381 -6.67 -24.97 11.03
C GLN A 381 -6.95 -23.69 11.85
N LEU A 382 -6.03 -23.34 12.76
CA LEU A 382 -5.85 -22.06 13.47
C LEU A 382 -6.43 -20.86 12.72
N VAL A 383 -5.78 -20.53 11.61
CA VAL A 383 -6.04 -19.33 10.80
C VAL A 383 -7.46 -19.29 10.22
N THR A 384 -8.11 -20.44 10.01
CA THR A 384 -9.49 -20.50 9.49
C THR A 384 -10.56 -20.23 10.55
N VAL A 385 -10.19 -20.26 11.84
CA VAL A 385 -11.11 -20.17 12.98
C VAL A 385 -10.98 -18.83 13.72
N VAL A 386 -9.78 -18.24 13.79
CA VAL A 386 -9.57 -16.93 14.42
C VAL A 386 -10.37 -15.85 13.70
N GLN A 387 -11.17 -15.08 14.45
CA GLN A 387 -12.03 -14.04 13.88
C GLN A 387 -11.15 -12.98 13.18
N PRO A 388 -11.45 -12.61 11.92
CA PRO A 388 -10.66 -11.67 11.13
C PRO A 388 -10.28 -10.37 11.85
N SER A 389 -9.10 -9.87 11.51
CA SER A 389 -8.55 -8.58 11.87
C SER A 389 -7.99 -7.86 10.63
N GLU A 390 -7.71 -6.57 10.76
CA GLU A 390 -6.93 -5.82 9.78
C GLU A 390 -5.45 -6.19 9.89
N GLY A 391 -4.88 -6.13 11.10
CA GLY A 391 -3.48 -6.46 11.37
C GLY A 391 -3.23 -7.87 11.91
N ILE A 392 -2.02 -8.08 12.44
CA ILE A 392 -1.43 -9.39 12.76
C ILE A 392 -1.47 -9.81 14.24
N LEU A 393 -1.65 -8.87 15.18
CA LEU A 393 -1.49 -9.05 16.62
C LEU A 393 -2.39 -10.18 17.15
N LYS A 394 -3.66 -10.14 16.77
CA LYS A 394 -4.66 -11.15 17.16
C LYS A 394 -4.25 -12.55 16.72
N LEU A 395 -3.79 -12.68 15.47
CA LEU A 395 -3.39 -13.95 14.86
C LEU A 395 -2.09 -14.47 15.51
N ARG A 396 -1.09 -13.60 15.67
CA ARG A 396 0.17 -13.86 16.37
C ARG A 396 -0.05 -14.36 17.79
N LYS A 397 -0.89 -13.68 18.59
CA LYS A 397 -1.18 -14.07 19.99
C LYS A 397 -1.84 -15.46 20.08
N HIS A 398 -2.79 -15.78 19.19
CA HIS A 398 -3.40 -17.12 19.14
C HIS A 398 -2.41 -18.21 18.73
N ILE A 399 -1.50 -17.94 17.79
CA ILE A 399 -0.49 -18.91 17.35
C ILE A 399 0.56 -19.17 18.45
N ILE A 400 1.01 -18.13 19.15
CA ILE A 400 1.91 -18.27 20.31
C ILE A 400 1.23 -19.03 21.46
N ALA A 401 -0.08 -18.82 21.68
CA ALA A 401 -0.84 -19.59 22.66
C ALA A 401 -0.98 -21.08 22.26
N LEU A 402 -1.30 -21.36 20.99
CA LEU A 402 -1.35 -22.73 20.45
C LEU A 402 0.01 -23.45 20.58
N GLN A 403 1.13 -22.74 20.40
CA GLN A 403 2.47 -23.31 20.55
C GLN A 403 2.73 -23.75 21.99
N LYS A 404 2.33 -22.92 22.97
CA LYS A 404 2.42 -23.23 24.41
C LYS A 404 1.40 -24.28 24.86
N CYS A 405 0.38 -24.57 24.04
CA CYS A 405 -0.58 -25.63 24.30
C CYS A 405 0.05 -27.00 23.98
N PRO A 406 -0.02 -27.99 24.89
CA PRO A 406 0.42 -29.37 24.61
C PRO A 406 -0.27 -29.94 23.39
N GLU A 407 0.44 -30.73 22.58
CA GLU A 407 -0.04 -31.26 21.30
C GLU A 407 -1.44 -31.90 21.39
N ASN A 408 -1.67 -32.76 22.40
CA ASN A 408 -2.94 -33.45 22.63
C ASN A 408 -4.12 -32.54 23.06
N ARG A 409 -3.91 -31.24 23.27
CA ARG A 409 -4.96 -30.25 23.56
C ARG A 409 -5.17 -29.23 22.44
N ARG A 410 -4.38 -29.27 21.36
CA ARG A 410 -4.45 -28.26 20.28
C ARG A 410 -5.78 -28.31 19.54
N GLU A 411 -6.31 -29.49 19.21
CA GLU A 411 -7.63 -29.61 18.59
C GLU A 411 -8.75 -29.06 19.49
N ALA A 412 -8.69 -29.32 20.80
CA ALA A 412 -9.64 -28.78 21.78
C ALA A 412 -9.57 -27.25 21.86
N PHE A 413 -8.36 -26.67 21.95
CA PHE A 413 -8.14 -25.22 21.92
C PHE A 413 -8.69 -24.56 20.64
N ILE A 414 -8.58 -25.23 19.49
CA ILE A 414 -9.15 -24.77 18.22
C ILE A 414 -10.68 -24.85 18.25
N GLY A 415 -11.25 -25.93 18.80
CA GLY A 415 -12.68 -26.07 19.04
C GLY A 415 -13.25 -24.99 19.95
N GLU A 416 -12.60 -24.71 21.07
CA GLU A 416 -12.90 -23.61 22.00
C GLU A 416 -12.84 -22.25 21.30
N THR A 417 -11.78 -22.00 20.51
CA THR A 417 -11.65 -20.77 19.71
C THR A 417 -12.85 -20.59 18.78
N LYS A 418 -13.34 -21.69 18.18
CA LYS A 418 -14.49 -21.70 17.27
C LYS A 418 -15.81 -21.44 18.01
N SER A 419 -16.05 -22.06 19.16
CA SER A 419 -17.25 -21.83 19.98
C SER A 419 -17.29 -20.41 20.57
N CYS A 420 -16.14 -19.84 20.89
CA CYS A 420 -15.99 -18.48 21.44
C CYS A 420 -15.90 -17.40 20.34
N GLY A 421 -16.46 -17.65 19.15
CA GLY A 421 -16.59 -16.66 18.08
C GLY A 421 -15.27 -16.21 17.44
N GLY A 422 -14.22 -17.03 17.53
CA GLY A 422 -12.91 -16.76 16.94
C GLY A 422 -11.92 -16.04 17.86
N ILE A 423 -12.14 -16.08 19.18
CA ILE A 423 -11.20 -15.65 20.23
C ILE A 423 -11.21 -16.72 21.34
N ASN A 424 -10.08 -17.34 21.66
CA ASN A 424 -10.01 -18.25 22.82
C ASN A 424 -9.92 -17.44 24.13
N SER A 425 -10.64 -17.86 25.17
CA SER A 425 -10.68 -17.20 26.48
C SER A 425 -9.33 -17.17 27.21
N SER A 426 -8.40 -18.07 26.88
CA SER A 426 -7.04 -18.07 27.41
C SER A 426 -6.08 -17.10 26.70
N VAL A 427 -6.53 -16.35 25.68
CA VAL A 427 -5.69 -15.46 24.88
C VAL A 427 -5.98 -14.00 25.23
N THR A 428 -5.18 -13.45 26.14
CA THR A 428 -5.23 -12.03 26.48
C THR A 428 -4.85 -11.17 25.26
N LEU A 429 -5.83 -10.46 24.72
CA LEU A 429 -5.63 -9.40 23.74
C LEU A 429 -5.68 -8.04 24.46
N PRO A 430 -4.81 -7.07 24.11
CA PRO A 430 -4.98 -5.71 24.61
C PRO A 430 -6.28 -5.10 24.04
N LEU A 431 -6.88 -4.17 24.79
CA LEU A 431 -8.02 -3.41 24.29
C LEU A 431 -7.56 -2.59 23.08
N LYS A 432 -8.32 -2.62 21.97
CA LYS A 432 -8.03 -1.75 20.82
C LYS A 432 -8.19 -0.28 21.25
N PRO A 433 -7.22 0.61 20.99
CA PRO A 433 -7.34 2.03 21.31
C PRO A 433 -8.57 2.66 20.65
N GLY A 434 -9.12 3.69 21.28
CA GLY A 434 -10.09 4.58 20.63
C GLY A 434 -9.45 5.32 19.46
N THR A 435 -10.26 5.73 18.48
CA THR A 435 -9.80 6.49 17.31
C THR A 435 -10.12 7.98 17.43
N ASP A 436 -11.23 8.34 18.08
CA ASP A 436 -11.62 9.73 18.35
C ASP A 436 -10.94 10.23 19.64
N PHE A 437 -9.64 10.54 19.55
CA PHE A 437 -8.91 11.16 20.66
C PHE A 437 -9.47 12.57 20.96
N ARG A 438 -9.81 12.82 22.23
CA ARG A 438 -10.27 14.11 22.74
C ARG A 438 -9.24 14.69 23.71
N TYR A 439 -9.11 16.01 23.72
CA TYR A 439 -8.34 16.74 24.74
C TYR A 439 -9.26 17.72 25.49
N PRO A 440 -9.23 17.77 26.83
CA PRO A 440 -8.67 16.77 27.74
C PRO A 440 -9.23 15.36 27.52
N ALA A 441 -8.67 14.34 28.16
CA ALA A 441 -9.29 13.01 28.10
C ALA A 441 -10.67 13.04 28.81
N PRO A 442 -11.68 12.26 28.36
CA PRO A 442 -12.97 12.17 29.06
C PRO A 442 -12.85 11.77 30.53
N GLN A 443 -11.86 10.94 30.88
CA GLN A 443 -11.55 10.57 32.26
C GLN A 443 -11.08 11.77 33.10
N GLU A 444 -10.30 12.71 32.54
CA GLU A 444 -9.90 13.94 33.26
C GLU A 444 -11.10 14.86 33.53
N ILE A 445 -12.01 14.99 32.55
CA ILE A 445 -13.24 15.78 32.75
C ILE A 445 -14.17 15.09 33.74
N ALA A 446 -14.22 13.74 33.76
CA ALA A 446 -14.97 12.99 34.77
C ALA A 446 -14.47 13.30 36.18
N GLU A 447 -13.14 13.27 36.40
CA GLU A 447 -12.52 13.54 37.70
C GLU A 447 -12.73 15.01 38.15
N ARG A 448 -12.62 15.98 37.23
CA ARG A 448 -12.96 17.39 37.50
C ARG A 448 -14.44 17.57 37.83
N CYS A 449 -15.34 16.82 37.19
CA CYS A 449 -16.77 16.80 37.50
C CYS A 449 -17.13 15.93 38.73
N THR A 450 -16.16 15.57 39.57
CA THR A 450 -16.31 14.74 40.80
C THR A 450 -16.83 13.31 40.58
N ILE A 451 -16.75 12.78 39.36
CA ILE A 451 -17.16 11.40 39.03
C ILE A 451 -16.02 10.45 39.39
N THR A 452 -16.27 9.54 40.34
CA THR A 452 -15.25 8.60 40.82
C THR A 452 -14.87 7.55 39.76
N LYS A 453 -13.62 7.07 39.85
CA LYS A 453 -13.03 6.10 38.93
C LYS A 453 -13.82 4.81 38.76
N GLU A 454 -14.44 4.32 39.83
CA GLU A 454 -15.32 3.14 39.79
C GLU A 454 -16.51 3.34 38.85
N ILE A 455 -17.06 4.56 38.82
CA ILE A 455 -18.24 4.90 38.01
C ILE A 455 -17.86 5.00 36.53
N TYR A 456 -16.77 5.71 36.18
CA TYR A 456 -16.38 5.84 34.78
C TYR A 456 -15.83 4.53 34.20
N ASN A 457 -15.08 3.73 34.99
CA ASN A 457 -14.72 2.36 34.61
C ASN A 457 -15.97 1.47 34.41
N GLY A 458 -16.99 1.64 35.25
CA GLY A 458 -18.28 0.95 35.13
C GLY A 458 -19.04 1.34 33.87
N LEU A 459 -18.96 2.60 33.41
CA LEU A 459 -19.52 3.03 32.12
C LEU A 459 -18.80 2.34 30.95
N GLU A 460 -17.46 2.38 30.92
CA GLU A 460 -16.66 1.71 29.88
C GLU A 460 -16.91 0.20 29.83
N PHE A 461 -16.95 -0.48 30.98
CA PHE A 461 -17.20 -1.91 31.06
C PHE A 461 -18.58 -2.31 30.52
N ASN A 462 -19.63 -1.57 30.89
CA ASN A 462 -20.99 -1.83 30.42
C ASN A 462 -21.15 -1.52 28.92
N LYS A 463 -20.50 -0.46 28.43
CA LYS A 463 -20.51 -0.03 27.02
C LYS A 463 -19.64 -0.94 26.12
N LYS A 464 -18.61 -1.57 26.68
CA LYS A 464 -17.54 -2.32 25.98
C LYS A 464 -16.78 -1.47 24.96
N ALA A 465 -16.67 -0.17 25.22
CA ALA A 465 -15.96 0.81 24.40
C ALA A 465 -15.40 1.92 25.31
N PRO A 466 -14.43 2.71 24.84
CA PRO A 466 -13.89 3.86 25.58
C PRO A 466 -14.97 4.86 26.01
N LEU A 467 -14.70 5.55 27.12
CA LEU A 467 -15.54 6.60 27.67
C LEU A 467 -15.67 7.79 26.71
N GLU A 468 -16.89 8.26 26.49
CA GLU A 468 -17.16 9.52 25.79
C GLU A 468 -17.74 10.57 26.77
N TYR A 469 -17.60 11.85 26.42
CA TYR A 469 -18.27 12.94 27.12
C TYR A 469 -19.79 12.70 27.25
N LYS A 470 -20.43 12.13 26.22
CA LYS A 470 -21.86 11.76 26.23
C LYS A 470 -22.24 10.76 27.32
N ASP A 471 -21.36 9.82 27.68
CA ASP A 471 -21.64 8.84 28.73
C ASP A 471 -21.67 9.54 30.10
N LEU A 472 -20.70 10.41 30.36
CA LEU A 472 -20.59 11.24 31.56
C LEU A 472 -21.77 12.21 31.69
N SER A 473 -22.11 12.90 30.60
CA SER A 473 -23.25 13.83 30.54
C SER A 473 -24.59 13.13 30.71
N THR A 474 -24.76 11.91 30.16
CA THR A 474 -25.96 11.08 30.37
C THR A 474 -26.06 10.58 31.82
N TYR A 475 -24.94 10.31 32.47
CA TYR A 475 -24.88 9.97 33.89
C TYR A 475 -25.21 11.18 34.78
N LEU A 476 -24.60 12.35 34.53
CA LEU A 476 -24.83 13.57 35.31
C LEU A 476 -26.24 14.13 35.12
N ALA A 477 -26.79 14.12 33.91
CA ALA A 477 -28.16 14.59 33.66
C ALA A 477 -29.24 13.77 34.40
N LYS A 478 -28.94 12.53 34.82
CA LYS A 478 -29.82 11.72 35.67
C LYS A 478 -29.70 12.05 37.17
N LYS A 479 -28.65 12.74 37.60
CA LYS A 479 -28.37 13.07 39.01
C LYS A 479 -28.46 14.56 39.35
N ASN A 480 -28.21 15.44 38.39
CA ASN A 480 -28.22 16.90 38.58
C ASN A 480 -29.25 17.54 37.60
N PRO A 481 -30.44 17.94 38.08
CA PRO A 481 -31.47 18.55 37.24
C PRO A 481 -31.06 19.90 36.61
N SER A 482 -30.26 20.71 37.30
CA SER A 482 -29.77 22.00 36.78
C SER A 482 -28.81 21.80 35.61
N TYR A 483 -27.90 20.83 35.73
CA TYR A 483 -27.04 20.38 34.64
C TYR A 483 -27.87 19.88 33.44
N ALA A 484 -28.88 19.03 33.67
CA ALA A 484 -29.76 18.53 32.61
C ALA A 484 -30.53 19.65 31.89
N LYS A 485 -31.04 20.64 32.64
CA LYS A 485 -31.68 21.85 32.10
C LYS A 485 -30.73 22.62 31.18
N ILE A 486 -29.51 22.87 31.64
CA ILE A 486 -28.51 23.69 30.92
C ILE A 486 -27.97 22.98 29.68
N LEU A 487 -27.70 21.67 29.76
CA LEU A 487 -27.32 20.84 28.61
C LEU A 487 -28.38 20.92 27.49
N LEU A 488 -29.67 20.84 27.85
CA LEU A 488 -30.77 20.97 26.90
C LEU A 488 -30.93 22.39 26.33
N VAL A 489 -30.63 23.44 27.10
CA VAL A 489 -30.63 24.84 26.62
C VAL A 489 -29.52 25.05 25.59
N ILE A 490 -28.29 24.60 25.89
CA ILE A 490 -27.13 24.72 25.01
C ILE A 490 -27.34 23.91 23.72
N ALA A 491 -27.82 22.66 23.82
CA ALA A 491 -28.10 21.82 22.64
C ALA A 491 -29.14 22.44 21.70
N LYS A 492 -30.26 22.97 22.25
CA LYS A 492 -31.31 23.64 21.45
C LYS A 492 -30.81 24.92 20.78
N ALA A 493 -30.03 25.72 21.50
CA ALA A 493 -29.41 26.94 20.99
C ALA A 493 -28.46 26.64 19.81
N ILE A 494 -27.56 25.66 19.97
CA ILE A 494 -26.65 25.21 18.92
C ILE A 494 -27.43 24.73 17.67
N GLN A 495 -28.46 23.91 17.85
CA GLN A 495 -29.21 23.30 16.75
C GLN A 495 -30.09 24.30 15.96
N ASN A 496 -30.60 25.36 16.61
CA ASN A 496 -31.63 26.23 16.02
C ASN A 496 -31.32 27.74 16.09
N ASN A 497 -30.13 28.13 16.57
CA ASN A 497 -29.72 29.52 16.82
C ASN A 497 -30.71 30.30 17.70
N THR A 498 -31.19 29.67 18.78
CA THR A 498 -32.11 30.29 19.76
C THR A 498 -31.38 30.97 20.93
N ASP A 499 -30.05 30.89 21.00
CA ASP A 499 -29.26 31.70 21.93
C ASP A 499 -29.40 33.20 21.68
N LYS A 500 -29.65 33.62 20.44
CA LYS A 500 -29.94 35.02 20.10
C LYS A 500 -31.07 35.63 20.95
N ASP A 501 -32.01 34.80 21.42
CA ASP A 501 -33.21 35.17 22.17
C ASP A 501 -33.04 35.00 23.70
N TRP A 502 -31.83 34.64 24.18
CA TRP A 502 -31.58 34.48 25.63
C TRP A 502 -31.76 35.78 26.43
N ASP A 503 -32.31 35.63 27.63
CA ASP A 503 -32.53 36.69 28.61
C ASP A 503 -31.57 36.58 29.81
N GLU A 504 -31.70 37.51 30.76
CA GLU A 504 -30.86 37.54 31.96
C GLU A 504 -31.10 36.37 32.92
N SER A 505 -32.23 35.65 32.80
CA SER A 505 -32.47 34.42 33.58
C SER A 505 -31.67 33.24 33.03
N VAL A 506 -31.62 33.07 31.71
CA VAL A 506 -30.82 32.01 31.06
C VAL A 506 -29.33 32.26 31.26
N ILE A 507 -28.88 33.51 31.17
CA ILE A 507 -27.48 33.87 31.46
C ILE A 507 -27.15 33.63 32.93
N LYS A 508 -28.06 33.95 33.85
CA LYS A 508 -27.90 33.65 35.28
C LYS A 508 -27.76 32.14 35.52
N ASP A 509 -28.69 31.33 35.00
CA ASP A 509 -28.63 29.85 35.07
C ASP A 509 -27.26 29.33 34.60
N LEU A 510 -26.75 29.83 33.47
CA LEU A 510 -25.47 29.44 32.90
C LEU A 510 -24.27 29.83 33.79
N THR A 511 -24.33 30.96 34.48
CA THR A 511 -23.27 31.42 35.40
C THR A 511 -23.33 30.83 36.80
N GLU A 512 -24.48 30.27 37.22
CA GLU A 512 -24.63 29.56 38.50
C GLU A 512 -24.25 28.07 38.41
N LEU A 513 -24.01 27.54 37.21
CA LEU A 513 -23.47 26.19 37.02
C LEU A 513 -21.95 26.18 37.23
N GLU A 514 -21.47 25.13 37.91
CA GLU A 514 -20.04 24.89 38.15
C GLU A 514 -19.23 24.85 36.83
N PRO A 515 -18.06 25.52 36.75
CA PRO A 515 -17.33 25.70 35.49
C PRO A 515 -17.02 24.41 34.73
N ASP A 516 -16.58 23.34 35.40
CA ASP A 516 -16.25 22.08 34.69
C ASP A 516 -17.51 21.31 34.23
N LEU A 517 -18.63 21.45 34.93
CA LEU A 517 -19.94 20.97 34.45
C LEU A 517 -20.38 21.76 33.20
N LEU A 518 -20.18 23.07 33.18
CA LEU A 518 -20.46 23.90 31.99
C LEU A 518 -19.53 23.55 30.81
N LYS A 519 -18.24 23.30 31.06
CA LYS A 519 -17.32 22.77 30.05
C LYS A 519 -17.80 21.43 29.50
N LEU A 520 -18.23 20.49 30.34
CA LEU A 520 -18.74 19.20 29.89
C LEU A 520 -19.99 19.34 29.00
N CYS A 521 -20.87 20.33 29.26
CA CYS A 521 -21.95 20.67 28.32
C CYS A 521 -21.43 21.08 26.94
N LEU A 522 -20.39 21.92 26.88
CA LEU A 522 -19.77 22.33 25.61
C LEU A 522 -19.09 21.15 24.89
N TYR A 523 -18.29 20.35 25.60
CA TYR A 523 -17.67 19.11 25.09
C TYR A 523 -18.68 18.08 24.56
N THR A 524 -19.91 18.09 25.09
CA THR A 524 -20.98 17.16 24.68
C THR A 524 -21.80 17.68 23.49
N CYS A 525 -21.96 19.00 23.36
CA CYS A 525 -22.76 19.63 22.31
C CYS A 525 -21.94 20.16 21.12
N ILE A 526 -20.62 20.29 21.24
CA ILE A 526 -19.71 20.81 20.21
C ILE A 526 -18.55 19.84 20.02
N SER A 527 -18.56 19.06 18.93
CA SER A 527 -17.52 18.07 18.64
C SER A 527 -16.12 18.68 18.46
N GLY A 528 -16.02 19.93 18.01
CA GLY A 528 -14.72 20.59 17.87
C GLY A 528 -14.11 21.14 19.18
N TYR A 529 -14.89 21.28 20.27
CA TYR A 529 -14.46 21.96 21.49
C TYR A 529 -13.30 21.19 22.16
N GLY A 530 -12.17 21.87 22.38
CA GLY A 530 -10.92 21.23 22.84
C GLY A 530 -10.07 20.55 21.76
N SER A 531 -10.41 20.67 20.46
CA SER A 531 -9.61 20.11 19.36
C SER A 531 -9.07 21.21 18.43
N ARG A 532 -7.75 21.19 18.17
CA ARG A 532 -6.94 22.17 17.39
C ARG A 532 -7.14 23.65 17.77
N TYR A 533 -6.07 24.34 18.19
CA TYR A 533 -6.08 25.79 18.47
C TYR A 533 -7.09 26.21 19.57
N ALA A 534 -7.44 25.26 20.46
CA ALA A 534 -8.61 25.34 21.33
C ALA A 534 -8.40 26.17 22.61
N ARG A 535 -9.46 26.81 23.10
CA ARG A 535 -9.44 27.65 24.31
C ARG A 535 -9.87 26.89 25.56
N TYR A 536 -8.90 26.62 26.44
CA TYR A 536 -9.12 25.92 27.71
C TYR A 536 -9.88 26.75 28.77
N ALA A 537 -9.79 28.09 28.70
CA ALA A 537 -10.56 28.99 29.54
C ALA A 537 -12.02 29.10 29.02
N LEU A 538 -13.00 29.00 29.92
CA LEU A 538 -14.38 29.31 29.58
C LEU A 538 -14.51 30.81 29.21
N PRO A 539 -15.30 31.16 28.18
CA PRO A 539 -15.62 32.56 27.92
C PRO A 539 -16.49 33.14 29.05
N ASP A 540 -16.32 34.42 29.40
CA ASP A 540 -17.25 35.11 30.31
C ASP A 540 -18.60 35.34 29.59
N ILE A 541 -19.53 34.42 29.82
CA ILE A 541 -20.88 34.45 29.26
C ILE A 541 -21.64 35.73 29.68
N SER A 542 -21.37 36.30 30.87
CA SER A 542 -22.01 37.53 31.34
C SER A 542 -21.52 38.76 30.57
N GLY A 543 -20.20 38.89 30.40
CA GLY A 543 -19.57 39.93 29.58
C GLY A 543 -19.95 39.82 28.11
N ILE A 544 -19.93 38.61 27.54
CA ILE A 544 -20.31 38.34 26.15
C ILE A 544 -21.79 38.67 25.91
N TYR A 545 -22.68 38.32 26.85
CA TYR A 545 -24.07 38.72 26.78
C TYR A 545 -24.22 40.24 26.73
N LYS A 546 -23.63 40.96 27.69
CA LYS A 546 -23.69 42.43 27.76
C LYS A 546 -23.12 43.10 26.50
N GLY A 547 -21.99 42.59 25.99
CA GLY A 547 -21.32 43.12 24.80
C GLY A 547 -22.04 42.85 23.48
N LEU A 548 -22.64 41.67 23.29
CA LEU A 548 -23.26 41.28 22.01
C LEU A 548 -24.78 41.57 21.93
N LYS A 549 -25.47 41.76 23.06
CA LYS A 549 -26.91 42.06 23.14
C LYS A 549 -27.37 43.24 22.24
N PRO A 550 -26.61 44.33 22.05
CA PRO A 550 -26.96 45.38 21.08
C PRO A 550 -26.88 44.92 19.61
N PHE A 551 -25.91 44.08 19.26
CA PHE A 551 -25.56 43.71 17.88
C PHE A 551 -26.20 42.41 17.38
N ILE A 552 -26.87 41.67 18.26
CA ILE A 552 -27.66 40.49 17.93
C ILE A 552 -29.09 40.89 17.55
N LYS A 553 -29.70 41.86 18.25
CA LYS A 553 -31.06 42.35 17.94
C LYS A 553 -31.20 42.99 16.55
N THR A 554 -30.11 43.48 15.98
CA THR A 554 -30.04 44.09 14.64
C THR A 554 -29.51 43.14 13.56
N SER A 555 -29.24 41.88 13.90
CA SER A 555 -28.66 40.90 12.98
C SER A 555 -29.67 40.35 11.96
N TRP A 556 -29.16 39.79 10.86
CA TRP A 556 -29.98 39.24 9.79
C TRP A 556 -30.81 38.03 10.25
N PRO A 557 -32.09 37.92 9.86
CA PRO A 557 -32.92 36.78 10.22
C PRO A 557 -32.33 35.49 9.65
N ALA A 558 -32.23 34.47 10.52
CA ALA A 558 -31.49 33.24 10.25
C ALA A 558 -31.92 32.52 8.94
N VAL A 559 -31.01 31.71 8.40
CA VAL A 559 -31.21 30.86 7.22
C VAL A 559 -30.84 29.43 7.59
N LYS A 560 -31.72 28.48 7.28
CA LYS A 560 -31.55 27.06 7.59
C LYS A 560 -31.56 26.23 6.31
N LEU A 561 -30.64 25.28 6.20
CA LEU A 561 -30.55 24.32 5.10
C LEU A 561 -30.24 22.93 5.66
N ASP A 562 -31.07 21.94 5.32
CA ASP A 562 -30.79 20.54 5.60
C ASP A 562 -30.08 19.91 4.38
N VAL A 563 -28.98 19.21 4.62
CA VAL A 563 -28.15 18.56 3.59
C VAL A 563 -27.85 17.12 4.01
N MET A 564 -28.15 16.17 3.13
CA MET A 564 -27.81 14.77 3.34
C MET A 564 -26.42 14.47 2.74
N VAL A 565 -25.51 13.95 3.55
CA VAL A 565 -24.15 13.58 3.14
C VAL A 565 -23.91 12.12 3.52
N ALA A 566 -23.73 11.25 2.52
CA ALA A 566 -23.26 9.89 2.75
C ALA A 566 -21.89 9.91 3.44
N THR A 567 -21.66 9.01 4.39
CA THR A 567 -20.40 8.82 5.13
C THR A 567 -20.07 7.34 5.26
N MET A 568 -18.82 7.02 5.57
CA MET A 568 -18.38 5.64 5.70
C MET A 568 -17.46 5.42 6.91
N PRO A 569 -18.04 5.01 8.06
CA PRO A 569 -17.31 4.39 9.16
C PRO A 569 -16.94 2.93 8.78
N LEU A 570 -16.19 2.78 7.70
CA LEU A 570 -15.66 1.49 7.22
C LEU A 570 -14.47 1.03 8.07
N SER A 571 -14.40 -0.27 8.30
CA SER A 571 -13.16 -0.99 8.63
C SER A 571 -12.56 -1.57 7.34
N SER A 572 -11.31 -2.05 7.32
CA SER A 572 -10.88 -2.91 6.20
C SER A 572 -11.63 -4.23 6.15
N ILE A 573 -12.14 -4.70 7.30
CA ILE A 573 -12.71 -6.04 7.49
C ILE A 573 -14.03 -6.20 6.73
N SER A 574 -14.69 -5.09 6.36
CA SER A 574 -15.79 -5.02 5.40
C SER A 574 -15.43 -5.54 3.99
N PHE A 575 -14.14 -5.55 3.63
CA PHE A 575 -13.68 -5.86 2.28
C PHE A 575 -12.99 -7.24 2.19
N PRO A 576 -13.01 -7.90 1.01
CA PRO A 576 -12.13 -9.03 0.76
C PRO A 576 -10.67 -8.53 0.66
N PRO A 577 -9.65 -9.28 1.16
CA PRO A 577 -8.27 -8.81 1.20
C PRO A 577 -7.68 -8.31 -0.13
N TYR A 578 -8.10 -8.90 -1.26
CA TYR A 578 -7.75 -8.43 -2.61
C TYR A 578 -8.19 -6.98 -2.88
N ALA A 579 -9.37 -6.57 -2.41
CA ALA A 579 -9.85 -5.21 -2.57
C ALA A 579 -9.02 -4.23 -1.72
N CYS A 580 -8.64 -4.62 -0.49
CA CYS A 580 -7.70 -3.84 0.32
C CYS A 580 -6.35 -3.69 -0.39
N ASP A 581 -5.79 -4.76 -0.96
CA ASP A 581 -4.54 -4.71 -1.72
C ASP A 581 -4.64 -3.76 -2.95
N LEU A 582 -5.79 -3.75 -3.63
CA LEU A 582 -6.09 -2.85 -4.76
C LEU A 582 -6.33 -1.39 -4.34
N MET A 583 -6.80 -1.14 -3.13
CA MET A 583 -6.87 0.21 -2.57
C MET A 583 -5.46 0.71 -2.20
N ARG A 584 -4.64 -0.15 -1.57
CA ARG A 584 -3.27 0.16 -1.13
C ARG A 584 -2.30 0.43 -2.28
N SER A 585 -2.49 -0.18 -3.45
CA SER A 585 -1.66 0.10 -4.64
C SER A 585 -2.02 1.42 -5.35
N ARG A 586 -3.07 2.12 -4.90
CA ARG A 586 -3.55 3.40 -5.46
C ARG A 586 -3.39 4.60 -4.50
N VAL A 587 -2.76 4.39 -3.35
CA VAL A 587 -2.59 5.36 -2.25
C VAL A 587 -1.12 5.39 -1.83
N GLN A 588 -0.58 6.56 -1.48
CA GLN A 588 0.83 6.73 -1.12
C GLN A 588 1.11 6.24 0.32
N THR A 589 0.99 4.92 0.52
CA THR A 589 1.19 4.23 1.80
C THR A 589 2.52 4.60 2.50
N LYS A 590 3.55 4.97 1.75
CA LYS A 590 4.85 5.45 2.27
C LYS A 590 4.72 6.55 3.32
N VAL A 591 3.77 7.48 3.20
CA VAL A 591 3.62 8.58 4.18
C VAL A 591 3.27 8.01 5.56
N PHE A 592 2.21 7.20 5.66
CA PHE A 592 1.84 6.50 6.89
C PHE A 592 2.98 5.61 7.43
N LEU A 593 3.71 4.93 6.54
CA LEU A 593 4.83 4.05 6.91
C LEU A 593 6.04 4.82 7.46
N ASN A 594 6.29 6.05 7.01
CA ASN A 594 7.30 6.92 7.61
C ASN A 594 6.81 7.44 8.97
N THR A 595 5.55 7.88 9.08
CA THR A 595 4.97 8.40 10.32
C THR A 595 4.94 7.36 11.44
N ILE A 596 4.41 6.15 11.19
CA ILE A 596 4.40 5.09 12.22
C ILE A 596 5.82 4.76 12.68
N ARG A 597 6.77 4.62 11.75
CA ARG A 597 8.18 4.33 12.09
C ARG A 597 8.79 5.41 12.97
N ALA A 598 8.56 6.69 12.67
CA ALA A 598 9.08 7.81 13.47
C ALA A 598 8.50 7.81 14.89
N LEU A 599 7.20 7.50 15.02
CA LEU A 599 6.52 7.46 16.32
C LEU A 599 6.88 6.21 17.15
N THR A 600 7.17 5.07 16.51
CA THR A 600 7.52 3.80 17.19
C THR A 600 9.03 3.50 17.18
N VAL A 601 9.92 4.50 17.11
CA VAL A 601 11.37 4.26 17.32
C VAL A 601 11.61 3.97 18.82
N PRO A 602 12.31 2.88 19.20
CA PRO A 602 12.57 2.58 20.61
C PRO A 602 13.37 3.68 21.33
N ASN A 603 14.36 4.24 20.63
CA ASN A 603 15.21 5.37 21.04
C ASN A 603 15.01 6.53 20.05
N PRO A 604 13.96 7.35 20.20
CA PRO A 604 13.69 8.48 19.29
C PRO A 604 14.71 9.61 19.45
N ASP A 605 14.99 10.32 18.35
CA ASP A 605 15.74 11.58 18.31
C ASP A 605 14.96 12.70 19.04
N SER A 606 15.27 12.92 20.31
CA SER A 606 14.72 13.99 21.13
C SER A 606 15.22 15.38 20.76
N ASP A 607 16.38 15.47 20.08
CA ASP A 607 17.11 16.71 19.82
C ASP A 607 16.82 17.29 18.43
N CYS A 608 15.96 16.63 17.66
CA CYS A 608 15.65 16.90 16.25
C CYS A 608 16.91 17.06 15.39
N ALA A 609 17.97 16.31 15.68
CA ALA A 609 19.29 16.46 15.09
C ALA A 609 19.28 16.29 13.57
N ASP A 610 18.48 15.33 13.06
CA ASP A 610 18.32 15.10 11.62
C ASP A 610 17.58 16.27 10.93
N ALA A 611 16.61 16.89 11.59
CA ALA A 611 15.94 18.09 11.06
C ALA A 611 16.90 19.28 10.95
N PHE A 612 17.77 19.50 11.95
CA PHE A 612 18.82 20.52 11.88
C PHE A 612 19.88 20.19 10.80
N ALA A 613 20.19 18.91 10.57
CA ALA A 613 21.08 18.50 9.49
C ALA A 613 20.47 18.77 8.09
N GLU A 614 19.16 18.57 7.91
CA GLU A 614 18.45 18.97 6.69
C GLU A 614 18.40 20.50 6.51
N LEU A 615 18.16 21.27 7.58
CA LEU A 615 18.25 22.73 7.55
C LEU A 615 19.66 23.20 7.17
N GLY A 616 20.71 22.53 7.65
CA GLY A 616 22.10 22.80 7.29
C GLY A 616 22.37 22.55 5.80
N LYS A 617 21.90 21.43 5.26
CA LYS A 617 21.96 21.14 3.80
C LYS A 617 21.25 22.25 3.00
N TYR A 618 20.05 22.63 3.42
CA TYR A 618 19.27 23.71 2.78
C TYR A 618 19.99 25.07 2.83
N TYR A 619 20.62 25.42 3.96
CA TYR A 619 21.47 26.61 4.09
C TYR A 619 22.67 26.60 3.13
N THR A 620 23.35 25.45 2.95
CA THR A 620 24.44 25.36 1.97
C THR A 620 23.95 25.48 0.52
N ASN A 621 22.72 25.03 0.22
CA ASN A 621 22.13 25.19 -1.10
C ASN A 621 21.73 26.65 -1.37
N ILE A 622 21.05 27.33 -0.43
CA ILE A 622 20.78 28.77 -0.52
C ILE A 622 22.07 29.57 -0.65
N SER A 623 23.12 29.21 0.09
CA SER A 623 24.40 29.92 0.00
C SER A 623 25.08 29.76 -1.37
N ARG A 624 24.87 28.64 -2.07
CA ARG A 624 25.30 28.46 -3.47
C ARG A 624 24.40 29.21 -4.45
N GLU A 625 23.08 29.11 -4.28
CA GLU A 625 22.08 29.77 -5.12
C GLU A 625 22.23 31.30 -5.07
N LEU A 626 22.41 31.87 -3.87
CA LEU A 626 22.71 33.29 -3.66
C LEU A 626 24.00 33.70 -4.37
N ASN A 627 25.08 32.92 -4.25
CA ASN A 627 26.34 33.26 -4.91
C ASN A 627 26.18 33.24 -6.45
N MET A 628 25.43 32.29 -7.01
CA MET A 628 25.17 32.23 -8.46
C MET A 628 24.27 33.38 -8.94
N GLU A 629 23.17 33.68 -8.24
CA GLU A 629 22.26 34.77 -8.60
C GLU A 629 22.90 36.16 -8.39
N LEU A 630 23.76 36.31 -7.38
CA LEU A 630 24.58 37.52 -7.18
C LEU A 630 25.62 37.68 -8.30
N SER A 631 26.31 36.60 -8.70
CA SER A 631 27.19 36.63 -9.89
C SER A 631 26.42 37.02 -11.16
N ARG A 632 25.22 36.46 -11.39
CA ARG A 632 24.35 36.88 -12.51
C ARG A 632 24.00 38.37 -12.42
N ALA A 633 23.59 38.87 -11.25
CA ALA A 633 23.23 40.29 -11.06
C ALA A 633 24.45 41.23 -11.25
N ILE A 634 25.65 40.78 -10.87
CA ILE A 634 26.92 41.47 -11.17
C ILE A 634 27.21 41.50 -12.68
N GLU A 635 27.00 40.39 -13.40
CA GLU A 635 27.21 40.32 -14.85
C GLU A 635 26.16 41.13 -15.63
N GLU A 636 24.89 41.11 -15.20
CA GLU A 636 23.80 41.90 -15.78
C GLU A 636 23.99 43.41 -15.54
N SER A 637 24.32 43.83 -14.31
CA SER A 637 24.63 45.25 -14.00
C SER A 637 25.92 45.76 -14.67
N GLN A 638 26.84 44.87 -15.08
CA GLN A 638 27.99 45.21 -15.91
C GLN A 638 27.61 45.31 -17.40
N THR A 639 26.79 44.40 -17.92
CA THR A 639 26.37 44.39 -19.33
C THR A 639 25.31 45.44 -19.66
N SER A 640 24.51 45.89 -18.69
CA SER A 640 23.57 47.01 -18.82
C SER A 640 24.23 48.40 -18.87
N SER A 641 25.55 48.49 -19.08
CA SER A 641 26.33 49.74 -19.08
C SER A 641 26.16 50.59 -20.35
N ILE A 642 24.94 50.68 -20.90
CA ILE A 642 24.61 51.51 -22.07
C ILE A 642 23.67 52.63 -21.63
N GLU A 643 24.18 53.87 -21.74
CA GLU A 643 23.47 55.15 -21.59
C GLU A 643 22.85 55.47 -20.20
N GLY A 644 23.64 56.17 -19.38
CA GLY A 644 23.17 57.34 -18.62
C GLY A 644 22.35 57.12 -17.34
N THR A 645 21.95 55.90 -17.01
CA THR A 645 21.23 55.58 -15.78
C THR A 645 22.15 55.03 -14.68
N ASN A 646 21.78 55.23 -13.41
CA ASN A 646 22.53 54.70 -12.27
C ASN A 646 22.65 53.17 -12.40
N LYS A 647 23.85 52.62 -12.17
CA LYS A 647 24.04 51.17 -12.10
C LYS A 647 23.13 50.61 -11.00
N PRO A 648 22.25 49.62 -11.30
CA PRO A 648 21.50 48.94 -10.26
C PRO A 648 22.48 48.17 -9.37
N ASP A 649 22.28 48.22 -8.06
CA ASP A 649 23.05 47.41 -7.13
C ASP A 649 22.72 45.92 -7.37
N PRO A 650 23.69 45.00 -7.51
CA PRO A 650 23.43 43.57 -7.54
C PRO A 650 22.65 43.06 -6.31
N HIS A 651 22.80 43.72 -5.15
CA HIS A 651 22.02 43.45 -3.94
C HIS A 651 20.61 44.06 -3.99
N ASP A 652 20.28 44.90 -4.98
CA ASP A 652 18.91 45.38 -5.18
C ASP A 652 18.00 44.38 -5.93
N ASP A 653 18.57 43.37 -6.59
CA ASP A 653 17.82 42.33 -7.33
C ASP A 653 16.84 41.56 -6.39
N PRO A 654 15.57 41.36 -6.81
CA PRO A 654 14.54 40.78 -5.94
C PRO A 654 14.76 39.30 -5.60
N LYS A 655 15.48 38.53 -6.41
CA LYS A 655 15.91 37.17 -6.06
C LYS A 655 17.05 37.22 -5.06
N VAL A 656 18.05 38.08 -5.28
CA VAL A 656 19.20 38.25 -4.37
C VAL A 656 18.68 38.62 -2.97
N LYS A 657 17.85 39.67 -2.84
CA LYS A 657 17.21 40.06 -1.57
C LYS A 657 16.41 38.93 -0.91
N THR A 658 15.66 38.14 -1.67
CA THR A 658 14.86 37.04 -1.09
C THR A 658 15.71 35.82 -0.70
N LEU A 659 16.85 35.60 -1.33
CA LEU A 659 17.85 34.61 -0.91
C LEU A 659 18.66 35.10 0.31
N GLU A 660 18.99 36.39 0.36
CA GLU A 660 19.66 37.02 1.51
C GLU A 660 18.79 36.99 2.77
N LYS A 661 17.51 37.40 2.72
CA LYS A 661 16.60 37.30 3.88
C LYS A 661 16.48 35.84 4.36
N LYS A 662 16.31 34.85 3.47
CA LYS A 662 16.31 33.42 3.88
C LYS A 662 17.62 33.00 4.54
N LYS A 663 18.77 33.40 3.98
CA LYS A 663 20.11 33.07 4.51
C LYS A 663 20.33 33.70 5.88
N TRP A 664 19.87 34.94 6.08
CA TRP A 664 19.94 35.63 7.36
C TRP A 664 19.07 34.95 8.43
N ILE A 665 17.80 34.64 8.14
CA ILE A 665 16.90 33.93 9.07
C ILE A 665 17.50 32.56 9.48
N LEU A 666 18.10 31.83 8.53
CA LEU A 666 18.80 30.57 8.82
C LEU A 666 20.03 30.77 9.71
N ASN A 667 20.79 31.86 9.53
CA ASN A 667 21.90 32.19 10.43
C ASN A 667 21.41 32.53 11.85
N GLU A 668 20.32 33.28 11.99
CA GLU A 668 19.71 33.55 13.31
C GLU A 668 19.20 32.27 13.98
N LEU A 669 18.66 31.31 13.21
CA LEU A 669 18.30 29.98 13.69
C LEU A 669 19.50 29.20 14.23
N PHE A 670 20.63 29.21 13.52
CA PHE A 670 21.82 28.47 13.98
C PHE A 670 22.49 29.15 15.19
N LYS A 671 22.52 30.49 15.27
CA LYS A 671 22.96 31.18 16.50
C LYS A 671 22.05 30.86 17.70
N ALA A 672 20.73 30.91 17.52
CA ALA A 672 19.78 30.51 18.55
C ALA A 672 19.92 29.04 18.98
N LEU A 673 20.58 28.20 18.19
CA LEU A 673 20.91 26.81 18.52
C LEU A 673 22.26 26.67 19.26
N GLU A 674 23.15 27.66 19.18
CA GLU A 674 24.41 27.73 19.96
C GLU A 674 24.12 28.09 21.43
N ASP A 675 23.14 28.98 21.68
CA ASP A 675 22.66 29.37 23.02
C ASP A 675 21.85 28.26 23.73
N VAL A 676 21.34 27.26 22.98
CA VAL A 676 20.48 26.18 23.50
C VAL A 676 21.30 24.90 23.73
N PRO A 677 21.47 24.44 24.99
CA PRO A 677 22.31 23.29 25.31
C PRO A 677 21.78 22.00 24.68
N VAL A 678 22.68 21.06 24.38
CA VAL A 678 22.34 19.72 23.88
C VAL A 678 21.86 18.81 25.03
N ASN A 679 20.80 19.26 25.70
CA ASN A 679 20.04 18.49 26.67
C ASN A 679 18.81 17.88 25.99
N ARG A 680 18.64 16.56 26.12
CA ARG A 680 17.70 15.67 25.41
C ARG A 680 16.20 15.90 25.65
N ALA A 681 15.78 17.12 26.00
CA ALA A 681 14.40 17.52 26.19
C ALA A 681 14.16 19.05 26.14
N ASP A 682 15.16 19.90 25.86
CA ASP A 682 15.00 21.36 25.96
C ASP A 682 13.87 21.85 25.02
N PRO A 683 12.79 22.46 25.57
CA PRO A 683 11.63 22.86 24.76
C PRO A 683 11.99 23.88 23.68
N ARG A 684 13.00 24.74 23.90
CA ARG A 684 13.46 25.71 22.91
C ARG A 684 13.99 25.01 21.66
N ARG A 685 14.77 23.94 21.83
CA ARG A 685 15.34 23.15 20.73
C ARG A 685 14.24 22.57 19.83
N PHE A 686 13.17 22.07 20.43
CA PHE A 686 12.01 21.54 19.71
C PHE A 686 11.22 22.64 18.98
N VAL A 687 11.03 23.81 19.60
CA VAL A 687 10.42 25.00 18.95
C VAL A 687 11.25 25.47 17.74
N LEU A 688 12.57 25.62 17.88
CA LEU A 688 13.47 26.01 16.79
C LEU A 688 13.37 25.06 15.58
N ALA A 689 13.35 23.73 15.84
CA ALA A 689 13.22 22.72 14.81
C ALA A 689 11.88 22.83 14.05
N ILE A 690 10.76 22.94 14.79
CA ILE A 690 9.41 23.07 14.21
C ILE A 690 9.30 24.35 13.36
N LEU A 691 9.68 25.50 13.91
CA LEU A 691 9.56 26.78 13.22
C LEU A 691 10.43 26.81 11.97
N GLY A 692 11.73 26.50 12.10
CA GLY A 692 12.66 26.47 10.96
C GLY A 692 12.21 25.54 9.84
N CYS A 693 11.84 24.30 10.16
CA CYS A 693 11.37 23.36 9.14
C CYS A 693 10.02 23.78 8.52
N SER A 694 9.15 24.47 9.26
CA SER A 694 7.86 24.94 8.71
C SER A 694 8.03 26.04 7.66
N ILE A 695 9.09 26.86 7.76
CA ILE A 695 9.43 27.90 6.79
C ILE A 695 10.13 27.26 5.58
N PHE A 696 11.18 26.49 5.84
CA PHE A 696 12.19 26.14 4.84
C PHE A 696 12.02 24.72 4.25
N LEU A 697 11.46 23.79 5.01
CA LEU A 697 11.38 22.36 4.68
C LEU A 697 9.96 21.75 4.79
N PRO A 698 8.84 22.45 4.47
CA PRO A 698 7.47 22.04 4.80
C PRO A 698 6.94 20.79 4.07
N ASN A 699 7.76 20.11 3.27
CA ASN A 699 7.43 18.83 2.61
C ASN A 699 8.64 17.86 2.60
N ASN A 700 9.60 18.02 3.52
CA ASN A 700 10.78 17.15 3.60
C ASN A 700 10.49 15.94 4.51
N GLU A 701 10.47 14.73 3.94
CA GLU A 701 10.21 13.50 4.68
C GLU A 701 11.18 13.25 5.86
N GLN A 702 12.46 13.63 5.74
CA GLN A 702 13.47 13.39 6.77
C GLN A 702 13.30 14.37 7.94
N ALA A 703 13.01 15.64 7.65
CA ALA A 703 12.69 16.63 8.69
C ALA A 703 11.39 16.28 9.41
N ALA A 704 10.35 15.85 8.67
CA ALA A 704 9.11 15.33 9.24
C ALA A 704 9.36 14.12 10.15
N TYR A 705 10.20 13.17 9.71
CA TYR A 705 10.57 11.97 10.48
C TYR A 705 11.31 12.32 11.79
N SER A 706 12.27 13.24 11.76
CA SER A 706 13.01 13.71 12.95
C SER A 706 12.10 14.45 13.94
N ILE A 707 11.22 15.33 13.47
CA ILE A 707 10.31 16.09 14.36
C ILE A 707 9.18 15.21 14.93
N LEU A 708 8.74 14.16 14.21
CA LEU A 708 7.86 13.14 14.77
C LEU A 708 8.56 12.28 15.83
N MET A 709 9.85 11.95 15.67
CA MET A 709 10.64 11.34 16.75
C MET A 709 10.73 12.25 17.98
N GLY A 710 11.03 13.53 17.81
CA GLY A 710 11.07 14.51 18.92
C GLY A 710 9.73 14.62 19.66
N ALA A 711 8.62 14.63 18.92
CA ALA A 711 7.28 14.60 19.51
C ALA A 711 6.98 13.29 20.26
N ALA A 712 7.36 12.13 19.70
CA ALA A 712 7.18 10.83 20.34
C ALA A 712 8.04 10.68 21.61
N ALA A 713 9.27 11.21 21.61
CA ALA A 713 10.14 11.28 22.78
C ALA A 713 9.48 12.11 23.90
N ARG A 714 9.00 13.31 23.54
CA ARG A 714 8.42 14.30 24.46
C ARG A 714 7.12 13.83 25.11
N TYR A 715 6.22 13.23 24.33
CA TYR A 715 4.89 12.83 24.81
C TYR A 715 4.76 11.33 25.15
N LYS A 716 5.87 10.59 25.25
CA LYS A 716 5.89 9.14 25.54
C LYS A 716 5.13 8.74 26.80
N ASN A 717 5.03 9.64 27.79
CA ASN A 717 4.37 9.39 29.07
C ASN A 717 2.84 9.58 29.02
N GLN A 718 2.26 10.08 27.92
CA GLN A 718 0.82 10.25 27.76
C GLN A 718 0.16 8.88 27.48
N PRO A 719 -0.73 8.35 28.34
CA PRO A 719 -1.24 6.98 28.21
C PRO A 719 -1.95 6.70 26.89
N CYS A 720 -2.74 7.66 26.38
CA CYS A 720 -3.42 7.55 25.08
C CYS A 720 -2.43 7.43 23.91
N ILE A 721 -1.26 8.06 24.02
CA ILE A 721 -0.20 8.00 23.00
C ILE A 721 0.56 6.68 23.14
N ALA A 722 1.06 6.36 24.34
CA ALA A 722 1.80 5.12 24.62
C ALA A 722 1.02 3.87 24.17
N ASN A 723 -0.24 3.73 24.61
CA ASN A 723 -1.07 2.56 24.29
C ASN A 723 -1.39 2.45 22.79
N THR A 724 -1.54 3.58 22.10
CA THR A 724 -1.82 3.59 20.66
C THR A 724 -0.59 3.23 19.85
N LEU A 725 0.59 3.73 20.24
CA LEU A 725 1.85 3.40 19.57
C LEU A 725 2.27 1.95 19.83
N GLU A 726 2.12 1.43 21.05
CA GLU A 726 2.34 0.00 21.33
C GLU A 726 1.40 -0.88 20.49
N TRP A 727 0.12 -0.54 20.39
CA TRP A 727 -0.84 -1.30 19.58
C TRP A 727 -0.46 -1.27 18.09
N LEU A 728 -0.12 -0.09 17.55
CA LEU A 728 0.30 0.08 16.16
C LEU A 728 1.60 -0.68 15.84
N GLU A 729 2.61 -0.64 16.72
CA GLU A 729 3.87 -1.40 16.56
C GLU A 729 3.62 -2.92 16.53
N ASN A 730 2.60 -3.40 17.24
CA ASN A 730 2.30 -4.82 17.40
C ASN A 730 1.31 -5.39 16.34
N ASP A 731 0.37 -4.60 15.81
CA ASP A 731 -0.65 -5.04 14.83
C ASP A 731 -0.30 -4.69 13.36
N ALA A 732 0.41 -3.59 13.10
CA ALA A 732 0.67 -3.11 11.74
C ALA A 732 1.86 -3.81 11.06
N ASP A 733 1.67 -4.37 9.86
CA ASP A 733 2.80 -4.72 8.97
C ASP A 733 2.96 -3.72 7.82
N SER A 734 4.23 -3.40 7.51
CA SER A 734 4.58 -2.41 6.49
C SER A 734 4.11 -2.74 5.07
N ASN A 735 3.73 -3.99 4.78
CA ASN A 735 3.26 -4.41 3.46
C ASN A 735 1.73 -4.56 3.41
N PHE A 736 1.03 -4.51 4.54
CA PHE A 736 -0.40 -4.83 4.67
C PHE A 736 -1.20 -3.87 5.57
N LEU A 737 -0.63 -2.72 5.94
CA LEU A 737 -1.31 -1.57 6.54
C LEU A 737 -2.70 -1.36 5.91
N GLY A 738 -3.77 -1.32 6.71
CA GLY A 738 -5.14 -1.10 6.21
C GLY A 738 -5.68 0.29 6.55
N LEU A 739 -7.01 0.42 6.49
CA LEU A 739 -7.69 1.70 6.64
C LEU A 739 -7.82 2.11 8.12
N GLU A 740 -8.03 1.17 9.03
CA GLU A 740 -8.09 1.46 10.47
C GLU A 740 -6.71 1.88 11.00
N HIS A 741 -5.62 1.24 10.56
CA HIS A 741 -4.26 1.66 10.92
C HIS A 741 -3.94 3.05 10.35
N ALA A 742 -4.27 3.31 9.08
CA ALA A 742 -4.07 4.62 8.46
C ALA A 742 -4.81 5.72 9.24
N HIS A 743 -6.07 5.46 9.58
CA HIS A 743 -6.91 6.34 10.39
C HIS A 743 -6.33 6.57 11.81
N MET A 744 -5.86 5.51 12.48
CA MET A 744 -5.20 5.64 13.79
C MET A 744 -3.90 6.45 13.72
N ILE A 745 -3.10 6.29 12.66
CA ILE A 745 -1.86 7.06 12.43
C ILE A 745 -2.18 8.55 12.20
N THR A 746 -3.22 8.86 11.41
CA THR A 746 -3.73 10.24 11.25
C THR A 746 -4.19 10.80 12.59
N ALA A 747 -5.09 10.08 13.28
CA ALA A 747 -5.74 10.55 14.50
C ALA A 747 -4.75 10.75 15.66
N ILE A 748 -3.75 9.88 15.82
CA ILE A 748 -2.74 10.06 16.88
C ILE A 748 -1.79 11.22 16.57
N SER A 749 -1.53 11.51 15.29
CA SER A 749 -0.72 12.65 14.86
C SER A 749 -1.47 13.99 15.02
N ASP A 750 -2.79 14.01 14.78
CA ASP A 750 -3.69 15.11 15.13
C ASP A 750 -3.80 15.30 16.67
N TYR A 751 -3.81 14.22 17.44
CA TYR A 751 -3.81 14.30 18.91
C TYR A 751 -2.48 14.82 19.47
N ILE A 752 -1.34 14.37 18.95
CA ILE A 752 -0.01 14.92 19.27
C ILE A 752 0.05 16.42 18.99
N CYS A 753 -0.52 16.90 17.87
CA CYS A 753 -0.65 18.32 17.58
C CYS A 753 -1.50 19.06 18.62
N THR A 754 -2.61 18.44 19.07
CA THR A 754 -3.52 19.05 20.06
C THR A 754 -2.89 19.10 21.46
N VAL A 755 -2.16 18.05 21.88
CA VAL A 755 -1.37 18.03 23.12
C VAL A 755 -0.26 19.07 23.07
N LEU A 756 0.44 19.19 21.92
CA LEU A 756 1.47 20.21 21.69
C LEU A 756 0.92 21.63 21.85
N GLY A 757 -0.28 21.92 21.34
CA GLY A 757 -0.95 23.20 21.52
C GLY A 757 -1.27 23.56 22.99
N ASN A 758 -1.21 22.59 23.89
CA ASN A 758 -1.49 22.73 25.33
C ASN A 758 -0.26 22.48 26.23
N ASP A 759 0.95 22.37 25.66
CA ASP A 759 2.19 22.20 26.42
C ASP A 759 2.67 23.55 27.00
N GLU A 760 2.44 23.77 28.30
CA GLU A 760 2.84 24.98 29.02
C GLU A 760 4.35 25.29 28.93
N THR A 761 5.20 24.27 28.78
CA THR A 761 6.66 24.45 28.71
C THR A 761 7.13 24.82 27.30
N LEU A 762 6.39 24.42 26.25
CA LEU A 762 6.57 25.00 24.90
C LEU A 762 6.00 26.42 24.83
N TYR A 763 4.89 26.70 25.52
CA TYR A 763 4.36 28.06 25.64
C TYR A 763 5.38 29.00 26.30
N GLN A 764 5.97 28.61 27.42
CA GLN A 764 7.05 29.37 28.06
C GLN A 764 8.26 29.56 27.13
N ALA A 765 8.66 28.51 26.40
CA ALA A 765 9.78 28.59 25.47
C ALA A 765 9.55 29.57 24.30
N LEU A 766 8.30 29.76 23.82
CA LEU A 766 7.99 30.73 22.76
C LEU A 766 8.26 32.19 23.14
N TYR A 767 8.31 32.52 24.44
CA TYR A 767 8.61 33.86 24.96
C TYR A 767 10.00 33.96 25.61
N THR A 768 10.92 33.07 25.23
CA THR A 768 12.33 33.14 25.68
C THR A 768 12.96 34.47 25.23
N PRO A 769 13.49 35.32 26.12
CA PRO A 769 13.97 36.66 25.79
C PRO A 769 15.35 36.71 25.11
N GLU A 770 15.84 35.58 24.60
CA GLU A 770 17.11 35.46 23.88
C GLU A 770 17.00 36.14 22.50
N MET A 771 17.99 36.96 22.14
CA MET A 771 17.90 37.86 20.97
C MET A 771 17.70 37.09 19.66
N HIS A 772 18.53 36.07 19.41
CA HIS A 772 18.45 35.26 18.18
C HIS A 772 17.18 34.39 18.16
N PHE A 773 16.75 33.87 19.30
CA PHE A 773 15.50 33.12 19.44
C PHE A 773 14.28 33.99 19.13
N THR A 774 14.24 35.21 19.69
CA THR A 774 13.19 36.20 19.47
C THR A 774 13.16 36.66 18.00
N SER A 775 14.33 36.90 17.41
CA SER A 775 14.52 37.26 16.01
C SER A 775 13.93 36.20 15.07
N LEU A 776 14.34 34.94 15.22
CA LEU A 776 13.79 33.83 14.44
C LEU A 776 12.28 33.67 14.67
N THR A 777 11.82 33.77 15.91
CA THR A 777 10.40 33.57 16.24
C THR A 777 9.53 34.61 15.53
N ASN A 778 9.93 35.89 15.54
CA ASN A 778 9.23 36.95 14.82
C ASN A 778 9.23 36.74 13.29
N GLU A 779 10.36 36.33 12.70
CA GLU A 779 10.49 36.04 11.27
C GLU A 779 9.69 34.80 10.83
N ALA A 780 9.69 33.74 11.63
CA ALA A 780 8.85 32.56 11.43
C ALA A 780 7.37 32.93 11.42
N LEU A 781 6.97 33.87 12.29
CA LEU A 781 5.61 34.34 12.44
C LEU A 781 5.19 35.36 11.37
N GLU A 782 6.11 36.14 10.81
CA GLU A 782 5.85 36.89 9.56
C GLU A 782 5.58 35.92 8.40
N ALA A 783 6.43 34.89 8.25
CA ALA A 783 6.33 33.88 7.19
C ALA A 783 5.07 33.00 7.29
N LEU A 784 4.62 32.68 8.51
CA LEU A 784 3.33 32.04 8.79
C LEU A 784 2.16 33.06 8.80
N SER A 785 2.48 34.34 8.89
CA SER A 785 1.58 35.49 9.01
C SER A 785 0.57 35.39 10.17
N LEU A 786 1.06 34.93 11.33
CA LEU A 786 0.30 34.70 12.57
C LEU A 786 1.00 35.36 13.78
N PRO A 787 0.29 35.69 14.88
CA PRO A 787 0.91 36.22 16.10
C PRO A 787 1.59 35.13 16.94
N ILE A 788 2.54 35.52 17.83
CA ILE A 788 3.20 34.61 18.79
C ILE A 788 2.12 33.92 19.64
N SER A 789 1.95 32.62 19.46
CA SER A 789 0.87 31.83 20.06
C SER A 789 1.14 30.33 19.90
N MET A 790 0.54 29.50 20.76
CA MET A 790 0.52 28.05 20.57
C MET A 790 -0.14 27.67 19.24
N SER A 791 -1.16 28.42 18.82
CA SER A 791 -1.87 28.15 17.56
C SER A 791 -0.97 28.30 16.32
N ALA A 792 0.01 29.21 16.36
CA ALA A 792 1.02 29.32 15.32
C ALA A 792 2.02 28.15 15.35
N LEU A 793 2.41 27.67 16.55
CA LEU A 793 3.28 26.51 16.70
C LEU A 793 2.58 25.20 16.29
N GLU A 794 1.30 25.03 16.60
CA GLU A 794 0.45 23.97 16.04
C GLU A 794 0.46 24.02 14.51
N CYS A 795 0.17 25.18 13.91
CA CYS A 795 0.15 25.35 12.46
C CYS A 795 1.51 25.02 11.83
N ALA A 796 2.61 25.43 12.47
CA ALA A 796 3.98 25.11 12.05
C ALA A 796 4.25 23.59 12.14
N PHE A 797 3.85 22.94 13.24
CA PHE A 797 4.01 21.50 13.44
C PHE A 797 3.25 20.70 12.37
N ARG A 798 1.94 20.96 12.19
CA ARG A 798 1.08 20.28 11.19
C ARG A 798 1.70 20.27 9.79
N LYS A 799 2.18 21.45 9.37
CA LYS A 799 2.83 21.71 8.09
C LYS A 799 4.11 20.89 7.97
N THR A 800 4.99 20.96 8.96
CA THR A 800 6.28 20.27 8.98
C THR A 800 6.15 18.74 9.00
N VAL A 801 5.25 18.17 9.80
CA VAL A 801 5.07 16.70 9.86
C VAL A 801 4.21 16.13 8.73
N MET A 802 3.86 16.95 7.73
CA MET A 802 3.06 16.57 6.56
C MET A 802 1.70 15.93 6.92
N LEU A 803 1.10 16.31 8.05
CA LEU A 803 -0.13 15.71 8.58
C LEU A 803 -1.31 15.82 7.62
N ASP A 804 -1.32 16.88 6.82
CA ASP A 804 -2.33 17.12 5.81
C ASP A 804 -2.19 16.17 4.60
N SER A 805 -0.98 15.66 4.32
CA SER A 805 -0.78 14.60 3.32
C SER A 805 -1.31 13.25 3.80
N LEU A 806 -1.15 12.90 5.08
CA LEU A 806 -1.75 11.69 5.67
C LEU A 806 -3.28 11.70 5.47
N ARG A 807 -3.92 12.81 5.83
CA ARG A 807 -5.36 13.00 5.69
C ARG A 807 -5.83 12.93 4.23
N ILE A 808 -5.07 13.50 3.28
CA ILE A 808 -5.39 13.44 1.84
C ILE A 808 -5.35 11.99 1.35
N GLU A 809 -4.32 11.23 1.73
CA GLU A 809 -4.21 9.81 1.36
C GLU A 809 -5.29 8.95 2.03
N GLU A 810 -5.66 9.22 3.29
CA GLU A 810 -6.78 8.54 3.95
C GLU A 810 -8.11 8.83 3.25
N ALA A 811 -8.40 10.10 2.92
CA ALA A 811 -9.60 10.49 2.21
C ALA A 811 -9.67 9.88 0.80
N LYS A 812 -8.54 9.77 0.08
CA LYS A 812 -8.44 9.00 -1.19
C LYS A 812 -8.75 7.51 -0.99
N TRP A 813 -8.23 6.92 0.07
CA TRP A 813 -8.44 5.50 0.41
C TRP A 813 -9.92 5.21 0.70
N ARG A 814 -10.59 6.10 1.46
CA ARG A 814 -12.05 6.04 1.68
C ARG A 814 -12.82 6.21 0.38
N ASP A 815 -12.43 7.15 -0.48
CA ASP A 815 -13.03 7.40 -1.80
C ASP A 815 -12.88 6.21 -2.78
N LEU A 816 -11.93 5.29 -2.54
CA LEU A 816 -11.82 4.00 -3.23
C LEU A 816 -12.72 2.93 -2.59
N GLY A 817 -12.78 2.86 -1.25
CA GLY A 817 -13.69 1.96 -0.52
C GLY A 817 -15.16 2.21 -0.85
N LEU A 818 -15.55 3.49 -0.91
CA LEU A 818 -16.86 3.98 -1.35
C LEU A 818 -17.32 3.42 -2.71
N LYS A 819 -16.38 3.25 -3.64
CA LYS A 819 -16.62 2.72 -5.00
C LYS A 819 -16.68 1.20 -5.04
N LEU A 820 -16.16 0.51 -4.01
CA LEU A 820 -16.09 -0.94 -3.93
C LEU A 820 -17.20 -1.55 -3.03
N ALA A 821 -17.66 -0.81 -2.00
CA ALA A 821 -18.72 -1.24 -1.09
C ALA A 821 -19.83 -0.16 -0.92
N PRO A 822 -20.52 0.28 -1.99
CA PRO A 822 -21.52 1.35 -1.90
C PRO A 822 -22.71 1.03 -0.97
N LYS A 823 -22.92 -0.24 -0.60
CA LYS A 823 -23.98 -0.67 0.33
C LYS A 823 -23.70 -0.35 1.81
N GLU A 824 -22.47 -0.03 2.18
CA GLU A 824 -22.09 0.28 3.58
C GLU A 824 -22.07 1.80 3.88
N GLN A 825 -22.60 2.62 2.97
CA GLN A 825 -22.72 4.06 3.17
C GLN A 825 -23.84 4.38 4.18
N LYS A 826 -23.55 5.27 5.13
CA LYS A 826 -24.53 5.82 6.09
C LYS A 826 -24.74 7.31 5.83
N ASN A 827 -25.97 7.71 5.54
CA ASN A 827 -26.31 9.11 5.35
C ASN A 827 -26.34 9.84 6.70
N GLN A 828 -25.55 10.91 6.83
CA GLN A 828 -25.65 11.89 7.91
C GLN A 828 -26.58 13.03 7.49
N ASN A 829 -27.41 13.48 8.42
CA ASN A 829 -28.36 14.57 8.26
C ASN A 829 -27.76 15.85 8.86
N LEU A 830 -27.07 16.62 8.01
CA LEU A 830 -26.36 17.83 8.42
C LEU A 830 -27.25 19.06 8.25
N VAL A 831 -27.38 19.82 9.33
CA VAL A 831 -28.19 21.04 9.42
C VAL A 831 -27.25 22.22 9.43
N PHE A 832 -27.30 23.04 8.39
CA PHE A 832 -26.60 24.30 8.33
C PHE A 832 -27.53 25.41 8.82
N VAL A 833 -27.10 26.19 9.81
CA VAL A 833 -27.84 27.33 10.36
C VAL A 833 -26.95 28.56 10.33
N LEU A 834 -27.25 29.50 9.44
CA LEU A 834 -26.61 30.81 9.35
C LEU A 834 -27.40 31.84 10.17
N GLY A 835 -26.71 32.58 11.04
CA GLY A 835 -27.33 33.64 11.83
C GLY A 835 -26.30 34.38 12.70
N LYS A 836 -26.78 34.90 13.83
CA LYS A 836 -25.95 35.46 14.89
C LYS A 836 -26.58 35.15 16.25
N GLY A 837 -25.77 34.88 17.28
CA GLY A 837 -26.17 34.58 18.66
C GLY A 837 -24.97 34.55 19.61
N TYR A 838 -25.20 34.50 20.93
CA TYR A 838 -24.11 34.57 21.92
C TYR A 838 -23.13 33.39 21.86
N LEU A 839 -23.58 32.20 21.46
CA LEU A 839 -22.70 31.02 21.32
C LEU A 839 -21.79 31.08 20.10
N ASP A 840 -21.97 32.03 19.18
CA ASP A 840 -21.04 32.22 18.07
C ASP A 840 -19.65 32.63 18.52
N VAL A 841 -19.47 33.09 19.77
CA VAL A 841 -18.14 33.31 20.37
C VAL A 841 -17.24 32.05 20.31
N LEU A 842 -17.85 30.87 20.21
CA LEU A 842 -17.19 29.58 20.07
C LEU A 842 -16.97 29.15 18.60
N TYR A 843 -17.15 30.03 17.60
CA TYR A 843 -17.11 29.63 16.17
C TYR A 843 -15.81 28.91 15.77
N GLY A 844 -14.66 29.28 16.36
CA GLY A 844 -13.37 28.62 16.09
C GLY A 844 -13.27 27.24 16.76
N GLU A 845 -13.84 27.09 17.95
CA GLU A 845 -13.98 25.80 18.64
C GLU A 845 -14.93 24.85 17.90
N MET A 846 -15.92 25.36 17.16
CA MET A 846 -16.89 24.51 16.44
C MET A 846 -16.28 23.66 15.31
N GLY A 847 -15.05 23.94 14.89
CA GLY A 847 -14.35 23.15 13.86
C GLY A 847 -12.82 23.06 14.00
N GLY A 848 -12.26 23.49 15.13
CA GLY A 848 -10.82 23.52 15.38
C GLY A 848 -10.08 24.47 14.45
N SER A 849 -10.30 25.79 14.62
CA SER A 849 -9.75 26.85 13.77
C SER A 849 -8.85 27.84 14.50
N ILE A 850 -7.77 28.25 13.82
CA ILE A 850 -6.82 29.31 14.23
C ILE A 850 -7.48 30.63 14.64
N PHE A 851 -8.70 30.89 14.16
CA PHE A 851 -9.48 32.09 14.47
C PHE A 851 -10.19 32.01 15.84
N SER A 852 -9.90 31.02 16.70
CA SER A 852 -10.64 30.83 17.95
C SER A 852 -10.64 32.07 18.84
N GLY A 853 -11.86 32.55 19.13
CA GLY A 853 -12.15 33.67 20.02
C GLY A 853 -11.54 35.02 19.63
N SER A 854 -11.45 35.34 18.33
CA SER A 854 -11.37 36.74 17.88
C SER A 854 -12.75 37.41 18.08
N ILE A 855 -13.15 37.62 19.33
CA ILE A 855 -14.52 38.00 19.74
C ILE A 855 -14.99 39.31 19.08
N ASP A 856 -14.07 40.24 18.84
CA ASP A 856 -14.34 41.58 18.31
C ASP A 856 -15.13 41.56 16.98
N LEU A 857 -14.93 40.52 16.15
CA LEU A 857 -15.69 40.30 14.92
C LEU A 857 -17.20 40.21 15.12
N LEU A 858 -17.64 39.69 16.26
CA LEU A 858 -19.05 39.54 16.60
C LEU A 858 -19.67 40.85 17.11
N THR A 859 -18.86 41.86 17.45
CA THR A 859 -19.36 43.22 17.73
C THR A 859 -19.82 43.90 16.43
N ASN A 860 -19.25 43.55 15.27
CA ASN A 860 -19.74 44.04 13.98
C ASN A 860 -21.17 43.49 13.71
N PRO A 861 -22.20 44.33 13.50
CA PRO A 861 -23.55 43.87 13.18
C PRO A 861 -23.62 43.13 11.83
N ASP A 862 -22.71 43.40 10.89
CA ASP A 862 -22.65 42.76 9.58
C ASP A 862 -21.79 41.47 9.54
N THR A 863 -21.51 40.85 10.71
CA THR A 863 -20.91 39.51 10.82
C THR A 863 -21.99 38.47 11.14
N LEU A 864 -21.99 37.36 10.40
CA LEU A 864 -22.84 36.19 10.61
C LEU A 864 -21.99 34.91 10.67
N VAL A 865 -22.41 33.93 11.47
CA VAL A 865 -21.78 32.61 11.57
C VAL A 865 -22.75 31.55 11.05
N CYS A 866 -22.25 30.66 10.21
CA CYS A 866 -22.93 29.41 9.88
C CYS A 866 -22.46 28.34 10.87
N ARG A 867 -23.40 27.69 11.55
CA ARG A 867 -23.19 26.50 12.39
C ARG A 867 -23.60 25.26 11.60
N VAL A 868 -22.86 24.16 11.73
CA VAL A 868 -23.23 22.85 11.17
C VAL A 868 -23.53 21.90 12.32
N HIS A 869 -24.76 21.41 12.40
CA HIS A 869 -25.23 20.48 13.42
C HIS A 869 -25.60 19.13 12.77
N ASN A 870 -25.09 18.04 13.32
CA ASN A 870 -25.44 16.70 12.89
C ASN A 870 -26.64 16.19 13.71
N ARG A 871 -27.78 15.91 13.06
CA ARG A 871 -28.97 15.40 13.77
C ARG A 871 -28.75 14.01 14.37
N ASP A 872 -27.90 13.20 13.74
CA ASP A 872 -27.74 11.79 14.08
C ASP A 872 -26.78 11.59 15.27
N THR A 873 -25.84 12.53 15.50
CA THR A 873 -25.01 12.58 16.72
C THR A 873 -25.48 13.61 17.76
N GLY A 874 -26.31 14.58 17.38
CA GLY A 874 -26.77 15.67 18.24
C GLY A 874 -25.75 16.81 18.45
N GLU A 875 -24.58 16.76 17.80
CA GLU A 875 -23.46 17.67 18.01
C GLU A 875 -23.41 18.81 16.98
N ASN A 876 -22.80 19.93 17.34
CA ASN A 876 -22.15 20.80 16.37
C ASN A 876 -20.88 20.12 15.84
N VAL A 877 -20.70 20.16 14.53
CA VAL A 877 -19.64 19.45 13.78
C VAL A 877 -18.91 20.37 12.79
N GLY A 878 -19.13 21.68 12.83
CA GLY A 878 -18.46 22.64 11.96
C GLY A 878 -19.04 24.05 11.97
N SER A 879 -18.30 24.97 11.38
CA SER A 879 -18.64 26.39 11.28
C SER A 879 -18.11 27.05 10.00
N CYS A 880 -18.67 28.20 9.61
CA CYS A 880 -17.98 29.18 8.77
C CYS A 880 -18.42 30.60 9.07
N MET A 881 -17.65 31.60 8.63
CA MET A 881 -17.97 33.01 8.84
C MET A 881 -18.32 33.74 7.55
N PHE A 882 -19.29 34.65 7.66
CA PHE A 882 -19.67 35.62 6.65
C PHE A 882 -19.52 37.03 7.22
N VAL A 883 -18.74 37.88 6.56
CA VAL A 883 -18.54 39.29 6.97
C VAL A 883 -18.82 40.21 5.79
N LEU A 884 -19.78 41.12 5.90
CA LEU A 884 -20.06 42.08 4.84
C LEU A 884 -18.90 43.08 4.71
N SER A 885 -18.45 43.34 3.49
CA SER A 885 -17.64 44.52 3.18
C SER A 885 -18.49 45.52 2.40
N LYS A 886 -18.50 46.76 2.89
CA LYS A 886 -19.07 47.96 2.24
C LYS A 886 -17.97 48.81 1.54
N LYS A 887 -16.72 48.32 1.52
CA LYS A 887 -15.59 48.95 0.83
C LYS A 887 -15.50 48.53 -0.67
N GLY A 888 -16.07 47.39 -1.03
CA GLY A 888 -16.22 46.94 -2.42
C GLY A 888 -15.01 46.27 -3.09
N ILE A 889 -15.16 46.02 -4.39
CA ILE A 889 -14.20 45.42 -5.31
C ILE A 889 -14.16 46.32 -6.57
N PRO A 890 -13.19 47.24 -6.70
CA PRO A 890 -13.13 48.20 -7.80
C PRO A 890 -13.11 47.56 -9.20
N SER A 891 -12.25 46.56 -9.42
CA SER A 891 -12.09 45.87 -10.72
C SER A 891 -13.38 45.21 -11.22
N ALA A 892 -14.19 44.69 -10.30
CA ALA A 892 -15.47 44.04 -10.59
C ALA A 892 -16.68 45.01 -10.56
N ARG A 893 -16.46 46.29 -10.23
CA ARG A 893 -17.51 47.31 -10.01
C ARG A 893 -18.55 46.93 -8.94
N ILE A 894 -18.16 46.13 -7.95
CA ILE A 894 -19.03 45.69 -6.86
C ILE A 894 -18.84 46.61 -5.66
N GLN A 895 -19.90 47.27 -5.19
CA GLN A 895 -19.82 48.17 -4.01
C GLN A 895 -19.87 47.44 -2.68
N THR A 896 -20.67 46.36 -2.58
CA THR A 896 -20.91 45.62 -1.34
C THR A 896 -20.87 44.11 -1.64
N PHE A 897 -20.19 43.34 -0.78
CA PHE A 897 -20.07 41.88 -0.93
C PHE A 897 -19.90 41.16 0.41
N TRP A 898 -20.31 39.91 0.49
CA TRP A 898 -20.03 39.01 1.61
C TRP A 898 -18.66 38.35 1.44
N GLN A 899 -17.82 38.40 2.48
CA GLN A 899 -16.60 37.61 2.57
C GLN A 899 -16.95 36.26 3.21
N LEU A 900 -16.64 35.15 2.53
CA LEU A 900 -16.72 33.79 3.07
C LEU A 900 -15.32 33.28 3.38
N PHE A 901 -15.11 32.85 4.63
CA PHE A 901 -13.86 32.23 5.10
C PHE A 901 -14.10 31.40 6.37
N SER A 902 -13.04 30.80 6.94
CA SER A 902 -13.09 29.97 8.15
C SER A 902 -14.05 28.77 8.05
N ILE A 903 -14.10 28.10 6.90
CA ILE A 903 -14.94 26.93 6.63
C ILE A 903 -14.35 25.68 7.33
N ASN A 904 -14.67 25.49 8.61
CA ASN A 904 -14.06 24.50 9.46
C ASN A 904 -15.04 23.41 9.87
N VAL A 905 -14.52 22.19 10.09
CA VAL A 905 -15.30 20.99 10.36
C VAL A 905 -14.56 20.15 11.38
N ALA A 906 -15.30 19.58 12.34
CA ALA A 906 -14.75 18.76 13.41
C ALA A 906 -13.98 17.54 12.84
N PRO A 907 -12.80 17.20 13.39
CA PRO A 907 -11.93 16.14 12.86
C PRO A 907 -12.63 14.78 12.70
N ASN A 908 -13.54 14.44 13.62
CA ASN A 908 -14.26 13.17 13.63
C ASN A 908 -15.33 13.05 12.52
N LEU A 909 -15.75 14.17 11.91
CA LEU A 909 -16.65 14.15 10.76
C LEU A 909 -15.88 14.07 9.44
N THR A 910 -14.76 14.80 9.29
CA THR A 910 -13.94 14.71 8.07
C THR A 910 -13.21 13.37 7.98
N SER A 911 -12.85 12.76 9.11
CA SER A 911 -12.20 11.45 9.13
C SER A 911 -13.06 10.31 8.57
N ILE A 912 -14.39 10.37 8.67
CA ILE A 912 -15.29 9.33 8.12
C ILE A 912 -15.76 9.61 6.68
N MET A 913 -15.11 10.54 5.97
CA MET A 913 -15.45 10.98 4.62
C MET A 913 -14.33 10.71 3.61
N GLY A 914 -14.72 10.43 2.36
CA GLY A 914 -13.83 10.54 1.19
C GLY A 914 -13.87 11.96 0.60
N LEU A 915 -12.98 12.23 -0.36
CA LEU A 915 -12.91 13.54 -1.03
C LEU A 915 -14.24 13.92 -1.70
N SER A 916 -15.00 12.95 -2.22
CA SER A 916 -16.31 13.19 -2.81
C SER A 916 -17.37 13.64 -1.79
N GLN A 917 -17.30 13.17 -0.54
CA GLN A 917 -18.20 13.55 0.56
C GLN A 917 -17.81 14.91 1.14
N ILE A 918 -16.51 15.18 1.31
CA ILE A 918 -16.01 16.51 1.72
C ILE A 918 -16.40 17.57 0.67
N THR A 919 -16.44 17.21 -0.61
CA THR A 919 -16.99 18.08 -1.67
C THR A 919 -18.48 18.36 -1.49
N ARG A 920 -19.31 17.36 -1.14
CA ARG A 920 -20.74 17.60 -0.79
C ARG A 920 -20.89 18.48 0.45
N LEU A 921 -20.00 18.33 1.44
CA LEU A 921 -19.99 19.14 2.65
C LEU A 921 -19.66 20.60 2.35
N TYR A 922 -18.66 20.87 1.50
CA TYR A 922 -18.38 22.20 0.96
C TYR A 922 -19.58 22.78 0.19
N LEU A 923 -20.24 21.97 -0.64
CA LEU A 923 -21.45 22.38 -1.35
C LEU A 923 -22.59 22.79 -0.40
N GLY A 924 -22.66 22.24 0.83
CA GLY A 924 -23.60 22.68 1.87
C GLY A 924 -23.32 24.11 2.35
N PHE A 925 -22.09 24.42 2.72
CA PHE A 925 -21.66 25.79 3.07
C PHE A 925 -21.88 26.77 1.91
N ARG A 926 -21.54 26.35 0.69
CA ARG A 926 -21.75 27.11 -0.54
C ARG A 926 -23.24 27.33 -0.84
N ALA A 927 -24.12 26.37 -0.58
CA ALA A 927 -25.56 26.53 -0.76
C ALA A 927 -26.17 27.50 0.28
N ILE A 928 -25.66 27.53 1.51
CA ILE A 928 -25.98 28.61 2.47
C ILE A 928 -25.52 29.98 1.95
N ALA A 929 -24.31 30.06 1.37
CA ALA A 929 -23.82 31.28 0.76
C ALA A 929 -24.70 31.74 -0.42
N GLU A 930 -25.20 30.80 -1.25
CA GLU A 930 -26.15 31.09 -2.34
C GLU A 930 -27.49 31.63 -1.78
N LEU A 931 -28.02 31.06 -0.70
CA LEU A 931 -29.23 31.55 -0.03
C LEU A 931 -29.02 32.95 0.59
N LEU A 932 -27.87 33.21 1.21
CA LEU A 932 -27.52 34.54 1.73
C LEU A 932 -27.41 35.57 0.61
N ALA A 933 -26.75 35.23 -0.50
CA ALA A 933 -26.57 36.11 -1.65
C ALA A 933 -27.92 36.50 -2.27
N VAL A 934 -28.82 35.53 -2.47
CA VAL A 934 -30.17 35.77 -3.00
C VAL A 934 -31.02 36.58 -2.02
N LYS A 935 -30.93 36.32 -0.71
CA LYS A 935 -31.71 37.02 0.34
C LYS A 935 -31.26 38.47 0.57
N THR A 936 -29.99 38.79 0.29
CA THR A 936 -29.39 40.12 0.54
C THR A 936 -29.16 40.93 -0.73
N GLY A 937 -29.20 40.30 -1.91
CA GLY A 937 -28.83 40.91 -3.19
C GLY A 937 -27.33 41.11 -3.39
N TYR A 938 -26.48 40.71 -2.43
CA TYR A 938 -25.03 40.91 -2.49
C TYR A 938 -24.27 39.67 -2.98
N PRO A 939 -23.22 39.83 -3.81
CA PRO A 939 -22.32 38.75 -4.19
C PRO A 939 -21.50 38.22 -3.00
N VAL A 940 -20.89 37.04 -3.18
CA VAL A 940 -20.01 36.39 -2.18
C VAL A 940 -18.63 36.16 -2.78
N LEU A 941 -17.60 36.53 -2.02
CA LEU A 941 -16.18 36.32 -2.32
C LEU A 941 -15.62 35.25 -1.38
N LEU A 942 -14.94 34.25 -1.92
CA LEU A 942 -14.10 33.33 -1.15
C LEU A 942 -12.72 33.99 -0.95
N CYS A 943 -12.46 34.45 0.27
CA CYS A 943 -11.21 35.14 0.62
C CYS A 943 -10.05 34.15 0.87
N GLY A 944 -8.80 34.63 0.81
CA GLY A 944 -7.66 33.84 1.29
C GLY A 944 -7.19 32.74 0.33
N ILE A 945 -7.45 32.85 -0.98
CA ILE A 945 -6.99 31.86 -1.98
C ILE A 945 -5.45 31.78 -2.13
N THR A 946 -4.73 32.73 -1.54
CA THR A 946 -3.27 32.77 -1.39
C THR A 946 -2.79 32.29 -0.01
N GLU A 947 -3.70 32.00 0.93
CA GLU A 947 -3.40 31.63 2.31
C GLU A 947 -4.47 30.66 2.84
N PHE A 948 -4.26 29.35 2.64
CA PHE A 948 -5.33 28.36 2.79
C PHE A 948 -5.94 28.30 4.19
N ALA A 949 -5.15 28.60 5.23
CA ALA A 949 -5.60 28.65 6.62
C ALA A 949 -6.73 29.68 6.85
N ILE A 950 -6.84 30.72 6.01
CA ILE A 950 -7.97 31.65 6.00
C ILE A 950 -9.24 30.97 5.48
N ILE A 951 -9.17 30.20 4.39
CA ILE A 951 -10.32 29.47 3.84
C ILE A 951 -10.78 28.40 4.84
N SER A 952 -9.85 27.59 5.33
CA SER A 952 -10.11 26.53 6.30
C SER A 952 -8.82 26.12 7.01
N SER A 953 -8.91 25.85 8.31
CA SER A 953 -7.84 25.22 9.08
C SER A 953 -7.76 23.70 8.83
N ASP A 954 -8.67 23.13 8.02
CA ASP A 954 -8.51 21.85 7.35
C ASP A 954 -8.17 22.07 5.85
N PRO A 955 -6.91 21.87 5.42
CA PRO A 955 -6.52 22.23 4.06
C PRO A 955 -7.11 21.31 2.98
N ILE A 956 -7.72 20.17 3.32
CA ILE A 956 -8.51 19.39 2.36
C ILE A 956 -9.75 20.18 1.95
N ILE A 957 -10.43 20.80 2.93
CA ILE A 957 -11.58 21.66 2.67
C ILE A 957 -11.13 22.92 1.90
N ALA A 958 -9.99 23.54 2.28
CA ALA A 958 -9.47 24.71 1.55
C ALA A 958 -9.13 24.38 0.08
N LEU A 959 -8.48 23.24 -0.17
CA LEU A 959 -8.10 22.78 -1.51
C LEU A 959 -9.33 22.39 -2.34
N ILE A 960 -10.29 21.67 -1.76
CA ILE A 960 -11.55 21.30 -2.42
C ILE A 960 -12.35 22.55 -2.77
N ALA A 961 -12.50 23.50 -1.85
CA ALA A 961 -13.17 24.78 -2.10
C ALA A 961 -12.52 25.53 -3.27
N LYS A 962 -11.21 25.78 -3.20
CA LYS A 962 -10.48 26.52 -4.24
C LYS A 962 -10.54 25.81 -5.60
N ASN A 963 -10.34 24.48 -5.64
CA ASN A 963 -10.33 23.73 -6.90
C ASN A 963 -11.73 23.62 -7.50
N PHE A 964 -12.78 23.43 -6.69
CA PHE A 964 -14.16 23.44 -7.17
C PHE A 964 -14.50 24.79 -7.83
N GLU A 965 -14.18 25.91 -7.18
CA GLU A 965 -14.49 27.24 -7.71
C GLU A 965 -13.68 27.59 -8.96
N ILE A 966 -12.40 27.20 -9.04
CA ILE A 966 -11.60 27.33 -10.26
C ILE A 966 -12.17 26.47 -11.39
N SER A 967 -12.47 25.19 -11.13
CA SER A 967 -13.03 24.27 -12.14
C SER A 967 -14.41 24.69 -12.65
N THR A 968 -15.11 25.53 -11.89
CA THR A 968 -16.42 26.10 -12.25
C THR A 968 -16.35 27.58 -12.64
N ASN A 969 -15.17 28.04 -13.08
CA ASN A 969 -14.87 29.34 -13.67
C ASN A 969 -15.25 30.56 -12.81
N ALA A 970 -15.10 30.47 -11.47
CA ALA A 970 -15.23 31.65 -10.61
C ALA A 970 -14.11 32.68 -10.92
N PRO A 971 -14.43 33.95 -11.21
CA PRO A 971 -13.41 34.93 -11.59
C PRO A 971 -12.52 35.34 -10.41
N LEU A 972 -11.22 35.45 -10.70
CA LEU A 972 -10.17 35.87 -9.77
C LEU A 972 -10.22 37.39 -9.55
N VAL A 973 -10.28 37.80 -8.28
CA VAL A 973 -10.20 39.18 -7.81
C VAL A 973 -8.88 39.38 -7.06
N ARG A 974 -8.24 40.54 -7.25
CA ARG A 974 -6.95 40.91 -6.60
C ARG A 974 -6.99 42.25 -5.86
N ASP A 975 -8.17 42.84 -5.73
CA ASP A 975 -8.40 44.19 -5.19
C ASP A 975 -9.66 44.28 -4.32
N ALA A 976 -10.11 43.15 -3.75
CA ALA A 976 -11.21 43.15 -2.80
C ALA A 976 -10.80 43.88 -1.51
N MET A 977 -11.55 44.92 -1.15
CA MET A 977 -11.30 45.66 0.09
C MET A 977 -12.01 44.95 1.24
N CYS A 978 -11.25 44.22 2.05
CA CYS A 978 -11.75 43.22 2.99
C CYS A 978 -11.74 43.72 4.44
N HIS A 979 -12.36 42.97 5.33
CA HIS A 979 -12.16 43.05 6.77
C HIS A 979 -11.08 42.04 7.16
N ALA A 980 -9.88 42.54 7.44
CA ALA A 980 -8.75 41.72 7.85
C ALA A 980 -8.95 41.15 9.26
N VAL A 981 -8.55 39.88 9.46
CA VAL A 981 -8.68 39.14 10.71
C VAL A 981 -7.43 38.30 10.92
N LEU A 982 -6.69 38.54 12.00
CA LEU A 982 -5.37 37.96 12.36
C LEU A 982 -4.26 38.17 11.31
N TYR A 983 -4.52 37.85 10.05
CA TYR A 983 -3.70 38.13 8.88
C TYR A 983 -3.90 39.56 8.36
N PRO A 984 -2.89 40.18 7.72
CA PRO A 984 -3.02 41.48 7.07
C PRO A 984 -3.99 41.49 5.89
N GLU A 985 -4.57 42.66 5.56
CA GLU A 985 -5.57 42.84 4.49
C GLU A 985 -5.08 42.34 3.12
N SER A 986 -3.76 42.39 2.86
CA SER A 986 -3.12 41.83 1.65
C SER A 986 -3.39 40.34 1.42
N LYS A 987 -3.57 39.53 2.47
CA LYS A 987 -3.89 38.10 2.38
C LYS A 987 -5.38 37.84 2.07
N PHE A 988 -6.27 38.75 2.50
CA PHE A 988 -7.71 38.69 2.20
C PHE A 988 -8.09 39.31 0.85
N LYS A 989 -7.31 40.28 0.36
CA LYS A 989 -7.54 41.06 -0.87
C LYS A 989 -7.60 40.23 -2.15
N ASN A 990 -6.94 39.07 -2.15
CA ASN A 990 -7.02 38.07 -3.21
C ASN A 990 -8.14 37.07 -2.89
N GLY A 991 -9.08 36.88 -3.82
CA GLY A 991 -10.22 35.99 -3.64
C GLY A 991 -10.86 35.55 -4.95
N LEU A 992 -11.76 34.56 -4.88
CA LEU A 992 -12.60 34.14 -6.00
C LEU A 992 -14.02 34.70 -5.79
N LEU A 993 -14.58 35.36 -6.81
CA LEU A 993 -15.96 35.84 -6.78
C LEU A 993 -16.89 34.65 -7.07
N ILE A 994 -17.20 33.88 -6.03
CA ILE A 994 -17.84 32.57 -6.13
C ILE A 994 -19.32 32.66 -6.50
N ILE A 995 -20.03 33.69 -6.02
CA ILE A 995 -21.47 33.89 -6.24
C ILE A 995 -21.72 35.35 -6.64
N ASN A 996 -22.56 35.54 -7.66
CA ASN A 996 -23.20 36.82 -7.93
C ASN A 996 -24.71 36.59 -8.13
N PRO A 997 -25.60 37.11 -7.27
CA PRO A 997 -27.04 36.84 -7.36
C PRO A 997 -27.70 37.42 -8.64
N GLN A 998 -27.05 38.36 -9.32
CA GLN A 998 -27.47 38.86 -10.64
C GLN A 998 -27.15 37.88 -11.79
N LYS A 999 -26.43 36.78 -11.49
CA LYS A 999 -25.91 35.79 -12.44
C LYS A 999 -26.36 34.37 -12.04
N PRO A 1000 -27.53 33.90 -12.53
CA PRO A 1000 -28.11 32.60 -12.16
C PRO A 1000 -27.22 31.38 -12.45
N GLU A 1001 -26.25 31.50 -13.34
CA GLU A 1001 -25.22 30.50 -13.64
C GLU A 1001 -24.23 30.28 -12.46
N THR A 1002 -24.14 31.24 -11.54
CA THR A 1002 -23.39 31.11 -10.28
C THR A 1002 -24.22 30.51 -9.14
N LEU A 1003 -25.52 30.28 -9.31
CA LEU A 1003 -26.38 29.66 -8.31
C LEU A 1003 -26.55 28.17 -8.64
N ARG A 1004 -25.62 27.34 -8.14
CA ARG A 1004 -25.39 25.97 -8.60
C ARG A 1004 -25.33 24.91 -7.49
N ALA A 1005 -24.79 25.19 -6.31
CA ALA A 1005 -24.68 24.17 -5.27
C ALA A 1005 -26.05 23.67 -4.79
N GLY A 1006 -27.02 24.58 -4.65
CA GLY A 1006 -28.41 24.24 -4.35
C GLY A 1006 -29.13 23.40 -5.43
N LYS A 1007 -28.52 23.21 -6.61
CA LYS A 1007 -28.97 22.28 -7.67
C LYS A 1007 -28.16 20.97 -7.59
N MET A 1008 -26.83 21.05 -7.50
CA MET A 1008 -25.93 19.90 -7.46
C MET A 1008 -26.16 18.99 -6.23
N LEU A 1009 -26.61 19.54 -5.11
CA LEU A 1009 -27.02 18.75 -3.93
C LEU A 1009 -28.34 17.97 -4.11
N ARG A 1010 -29.13 18.30 -5.14
CA ARG A 1010 -30.42 17.64 -5.46
C ARG A 1010 -30.35 16.69 -6.65
N SER A 1011 -29.30 16.76 -7.48
CA SER A 1011 -29.21 16.06 -8.77
C SER A 1011 -28.33 14.80 -8.70
N SER A 1012 -28.40 14.04 -7.61
CA SER A 1012 -27.55 12.88 -7.34
C SER A 1012 -28.19 11.89 -6.37
#